data_AF-A0A482VCM3-F1
#
_entry.id   AF-A0A482VCM3-F1
#
_cell.length_a   1.000
_cell.length_b   1.000
_cell.length_c   1.000
_cell.angle_alpha   90.00
_cell.angle_beta   90.00
_cell.angle_gamma   90.00
#
_symmetry.space_group_name_H-M   'P 1'
#
loop_
_entity.id
_entity.type
_entity.pdbx_description
1 polymer ?
#
loop_
_entity_poly.entity_id
_entity_poly.type
_entity_poly.pdbx_seq_one_letter_code
_entity_poly.pdbx_strand_id
1 'polypeptide(L)'
;MTELALKGHDITVISPFENKNPQLKNSTYRDIVVGELVQWMQAKAIGLRAFHNVDSNPFSKIRMATAIMGELTQILLAHENVQELINSQEKFDLVIISEVSNKAHMALATHFEAPLILFSTVGPDFWLNPSVGNPAPPSYVPDIFLDYSGQLTFFERLLNSLVFVYNQLYFNFHVLPKHNEFIKKYIPNSPEINQVLYNVSLVLLNSHPSINQPVPFVPSMIEIGGFHITPPKKLPTDLQKYLDNGSDGVIYFSMGSNLKSSDLPIEKREIFLKTFAKLKQKILWKWEDDVLPGQPSNVKLSKWLPQQDILAHPNIKLFITHGGLLSTIETVYHGVPVLVMPIFGDQKLNAKIAVNNGFGLSLSFSDLNEEQLTQNIKELLHNPKYYNNAKKRAEIFHDRLVSPMETALYWIEYVIKHKGAPHLRVAALDLPWYKYLLLDVISFVRSARILGIYPLPGHSHYLLGSTLFKELAERGHDVTVINTFGEKNPPKNGSYRDILLTGLWEEKPGQQEWNMFKREGLNPFVSSYVTATLSEKFVELTLNHENVQKLLKSGEKFDVVITDQFLTDAFKAFAIHFDAPLIALCPGGPTFWINPLVGNPSPSSYIPNVLLAYPSKMTFYERMMNSLTNVFNEILYNFYYFPKQNELVKKYISNDYDLYDILYNVSLVLLNSHPSLHQPVPHVPNMVEIGGFHIKPPQKLPKDLQEFMDSADEGVIYFSMGSNLKSVQFPSEKRDAFIKAFSKLKQKILWKWEDDVLPEKPPNVKLLKWAPQRDLLAHPNLKLFITHGGFTSSVESAYNGVPVLVIPIFGDQGMNAYFAYENGFGRFITFRKLSEETILENINEMLNNVKYRENAKKRSKIFHDRHVNPMDTAVYWVEYIIRHRGAPHLRVAALDLPWYKYYLLDVIESARILTVFALPGRSHYILGSSLARALAEKGHDVTMISAFSEKIPPKNGTYRDIIITGALDEIQAHPNLKLFITHCGLSSTTETIYHGVPILAIPIFGDQKLNAKIAIDNGFGLSIPYSEISEETLTRNINEILNNPKYKSNAKARSNIFHDRLVSPMDTAIYWVE
;
A
#
# COMPACT_ATOMS: atom_id res chain seq x y z
N MET A 1 -24.39 -50.64 -1.72
CA MET A 1 -25.76 -51.20 -1.81
C MET A 1 -25.77 -52.70 -1.54
N THR A 2 -25.11 -53.54 -2.35
CA THR A 2 -25.00 -55.00 -2.09
C THR A 2 -24.52 -55.32 -0.68
N GLU A 3 -23.43 -54.70 -0.20
CA GLU A 3 -22.92 -54.91 1.17
C GLU A 3 -23.94 -54.54 2.26
N LEU A 4 -24.74 -53.48 2.06
CA LEU A 4 -25.80 -53.12 3.01
C LEU A 4 -26.91 -54.18 3.03
N ALA A 5 -27.34 -54.67 1.86
CA ALA A 5 -28.34 -55.73 1.78
C ALA A 5 -27.85 -57.04 2.44
N LEU A 6 -26.57 -57.38 2.26
CA LEU A 6 -25.95 -58.54 2.92
C LEU A 6 -25.82 -58.36 4.44
N LYS A 7 -25.70 -57.12 4.94
CA LYS A 7 -25.78 -56.77 6.37
C LYS A 7 -27.22 -56.70 6.91
N GLY A 8 -28.23 -57.00 6.09
CA GLY A 8 -29.63 -57.11 6.51
C GLY A 8 -30.47 -55.85 6.32
N HIS A 9 -29.97 -54.84 5.59
CA HIS A 9 -30.78 -53.68 5.23
C HIS A 9 -31.75 -53.99 4.09
N ASP A 10 -32.95 -53.40 4.13
CA ASP A 10 -33.87 -53.35 2.99
C ASP A 10 -33.43 -52.26 2.01
N ILE A 11 -33.21 -52.64 0.74
CA ILE A 11 -32.53 -51.79 -0.24
C ILE A 11 -33.36 -51.74 -1.53
N THR A 12 -33.87 -50.56 -1.86
CA THR A 12 -34.40 -50.24 -3.19
C THR A 12 -33.40 -49.40 -3.97
N VAL A 13 -33.06 -49.81 -5.19
CA VAL A 13 -32.12 -49.09 -6.06
C VAL A 13 -32.78 -48.72 -7.38
N ILE A 14 -32.74 -47.43 -7.73
CA ILE A 14 -33.13 -46.96 -9.07
C ILE A 14 -31.87 -46.97 -9.95
N SER A 15 -31.86 -47.79 -11.00
CA SER A 15 -30.67 -48.01 -11.83
C SER A 15 -31.05 -48.33 -13.27
N PRO A 16 -30.23 -47.94 -14.27
CA PRO A 16 -30.41 -48.41 -15.63
C PRO A 16 -30.11 -49.91 -15.84
N PHE A 17 -29.52 -50.56 -14.84
CA PHE A 17 -29.09 -51.95 -14.90
C PHE A 17 -29.66 -52.75 -13.72
N GLU A 18 -30.05 -53.99 -14.01
CA GLU A 18 -30.43 -54.99 -13.02
C GLU A 18 -29.19 -55.60 -12.33
N ASN A 19 -29.26 -55.79 -11.02
CA ASN A 19 -28.21 -56.41 -10.22
C ASN A 19 -28.26 -57.94 -10.37
N LYS A 20 -27.19 -58.51 -10.95
CA LYS A 20 -27.09 -59.95 -11.21
C LYS A 20 -26.31 -60.73 -10.14
N ASN A 21 -26.05 -60.13 -8.97
CA ASN A 21 -25.28 -60.82 -7.93
C ASN A 21 -26.11 -61.98 -7.33
N PRO A 22 -25.66 -63.25 -7.49
CA PRO A 22 -26.42 -64.40 -7.02
C PRO A 22 -26.57 -64.46 -5.49
N GLN A 23 -25.72 -63.76 -4.73
CA GLN A 23 -25.80 -63.69 -3.27
C GLN A 23 -27.03 -62.91 -2.78
N LEU A 24 -27.63 -62.08 -3.63
CA LEU A 24 -28.79 -61.26 -3.28
C LEU A 24 -30.12 -62.01 -3.40
N LYS A 25 -30.14 -63.25 -3.93
CA LYS A 25 -31.37 -64.03 -4.16
C LYS A 25 -32.25 -64.23 -2.93
N ASN A 26 -31.67 -64.18 -1.73
CA ASN A 26 -32.38 -64.32 -0.46
C ASN A 26 -32.36 -63.03 0.39
N SER A 27 -32.06 -61.89 -0.22
CA SER A 27 -32.01 -60.58 0.45
C SER A 27 -33.22 -59.72 0.10
N THR A 28 -33.48 -58.68 0.89
CA THR A 28 -34.49 -57.63 0.66
C THR A 28 -34.01 -56.59 -0.34
N TYR A 29 -33.41 -57.02 -1.46
CA TYR A 29 -32.85 -56.12 -2.47
C TYR A 29 -33.79 -56.03 -3.68
N ARG A 30 -34.24 -54.81 -4.02
CA ARG A 30 -35.15 -54.52 -5.14
C ARG A 30 -34.53 -53.50 -6.10
N ASP A 31 -34.48 -53.84 -7.39
CA ASP A 31 -34.13 -52.87 -8.44
C ASP A 31 -35.37 -52.29 -9.11
N ILE A 32 -35.38 -50.97 -9.29
CA ILE A 32 -36.26 -50.23 -10.18
C ILE A 32 -35.44 -49.91 -11.44
N VAL A 33 -35.67 -50.67 -12.50
CA VAL A 33 -34.88 -50.57 -13.72
C VAL A 33 -35.41 -49.44 -14.62
N VAL A 34 -34.52 -48.55 -15.06
CA VAL A 34 -34.78 -47.39 -15.95
C VAL A 34 -33.88 -47.49 -17.19
N GLY A 35 -34.19 -48.44 -18.08
CA GLY A 35 -33.32 -48.80 -19.21
C GLY A 35 -33.20 -47.72 -20.30
N GLU A 36 -34.18 -46.81 -20.37
CA GLU A 36 -34.28 -45.69 -21.30
C GLU A 36 -33.08 -44.75 -21.20
N LEU A 37 -32.48 -44.63 -20.01
CA LEU A 37 -31.28 -43.81 -19.80
C LEU A 37 -30.11 -44.29 -20.67
N VAL A 38 -29.93 -45.61 -20.79
CA VAL A 38 -28.87 -46.22 -21.62
C VAL A 38 -29.18 -46.02 -23.10
N GLN A 39 -30.43 -46.21 -23.49
CA GLN A 39 -30.88 -46.02 -24.87
C GLN A 39 -30.68 -44.58 -25.32
N TRP A 40 -31.04 -43.60 -24.49
CA TRP A 40 -30.84 -42.18 -24.77
C TRP A 40 -29.35 -41.83 -24.94
N MET A 41 -28.48 -42.32 -24.04
CA MET A 41 -27.03 -42.09 -24.14
C MET A 41 -26.44 -42.67 -25.44
N GLN A 42 -26.88 -43.88 -25.83
CA GLN A 42 -26.45 -44.52 -27.08
C GLN A 42 -26.96 -43.75 -28.31
N ALA A 43 -28.23 -43.35 -28.34
CA ALA A 43 -28.85 -42.64 -29.45
C ALA A 43 -28.19 -41.28 -29.75
N LYS A 44 -27.65 -40.60 -28.73
CA LYS A 44 -26.94 -39.31 -28.88
C LYS A 44 -25.48 -39.48 -29.32
N ALA A 45 -24.99 -40.71 -29.50
CA ALA A 45 -23.63 -41.04 -29.93
C ALA A 45 -22.54 -40.30 -29.13
N ILE A 46 -22.72 -40.20 -27.81
CA ILE A 46 -21.90 -39.34 -26.94
C ILE A 46 -20.41 -39.71 -27.01
N GLY A 47 -20.09 -41.00 -27.01
CA GLY A 47 -18.71 -41.49 -27.13
C GLY A 47 -18.04 -41.14 -28.47
N LEU A 48 -18.78 -41.26 -29.59
CA LEU A 48 -18.28 -40.90 -30.92
C LEU A 48 -18.05 -39.39 -31.05
N ARG A 49 -18.99 -38.57 -30.54
CA ARG A 49 -18.86 -37.10 -30.53
C ARG A 49 -17.73 -36.61 -29.63
N ALA A 50 -17.38 -37.36 -28.58
CA ALA A 50 -16.28 -37.01 -27.70
C ALA A 50 -14.93 -37.01 -28.42
N PHE A 51 -14.69 -37.95 -29.35
CA PHE A 51 -13.47 -37.97 -30.18
C PHE A 51 -13.33 -36.77 -31.12
N HIS A 52 -14.44 -36.11 -31.48
CA HIS A 52 -14.44 -34.95 -32.40
C HIS A 52 -14.38 -33.59 -31.68
N ASN A 53 -14.60 -33.51 -30.36
CA ASN A 53 -14.77 -32.25 -29.62
C ASN A 53 -13.73 -32.01 -28.50
N VAL A 54 -12.56 -32.64 -28.60
CA VAL A 54 -11.48 -32.65 -27.58
C VAL A 54 -11.04 -31.22 -27.18
N ASP A 55 -11.06 -30.28 -28.13
CA ASP A 55 -10.49 -28.93 -28.00
C ASP A 55 -11.52 -27.80 -27.74
N SER A 56 -12.74 -28.14 -27.32
CA SER A 56 -13.76 -27.15 -26.98
C SER A 56 -13.40 -26.30 -25.74
N ASN A 57 -13.83 -25.03 -25.73
CA ASN A 57 -13.59 -24.10 -24.61
C ASN A 57 -14.30 -24.55 -23.31
N PRO A 58 -13.77 -24.20 -22.11
CA PRO A 58 -14.28 -24.72 -20.84
C PRO A 58 -15.74 -24.34 -20.56
N PHE A 59 -16.16 -23.11 -20.89
CA PHE A 59 -17.54 -22.66 -20.70
C PHE A 59 -18.56 -23.48 -21.50
N SER A 60 -18.19 -23.88 -22.72
CA SER A 60 -19.05 -24.71 -23.58
C SER A 60 -19.12 -26.14 -23.05
N LYS A 61 -18.02 -26.68 -22.52
CA LYS A 61 -17.98 -27.99 -21.84
C LYS A 61 -18.91 -28.01 -20.63
N ILE A 62 -18.85 -26.98 -19.79
CA ILE A 62 -19.74 -26.82 -18.62
C ILE A 62 -21.20 -26.84 -19.05
N ARG A 63 -21.62 -25.96 -19.97
CA ARG A 63 -23.01 -25.90 -20.45
C ARG A 63 -23.50 -27.22 -21.04
N MET A 64 -22.67 -27.87 -21.83
CA MET A 64 -23.00 -29.16 -22.45
C MET A 64 -23.16 -30.25 -21.37
N ALA A 65 -22.24 -30.33 -20.41
CA ALA A 65 -22.31 -31.30 -19.33
C ALA A 65 -23.56 -31.10 -18.46
N THR A 66 -23.87 -29.87 -18.05
CA THR A 66 -25.06 -29.57 -17.24
C THR A 66 -26.35 -29.81 -18.02
N ALA A 67 -26.38 -29.54 -19.32
CA ALA A 67 -27.56 -29.80 -20.15
C ALA A 67 -27.85 -31.30 -20.29
N ILE A 68 -26.81 -32.11 -20.57
CA ILE A 68 -26.93 -33.57 -20.64
C ILE A 68 -27.42 -34.13 -19.30
N MET A 69 -26.85 -33.68 -18.18
CA MET A 69 -27.26 -34.14 -16.86
C MET A 69 -28.67 -33.68 -16.50
N GLY A 70 -29.09 -32.50 -16.93
CA GLY A 70 -30.47 -32.02 -16.80
C GLY A 70 -31.48 -32.88 -17.56
N GLU A 71 -31.19 -33.28 -18.80
CA GLU A 71 -32.04 -34.20 -19.57
C GLU A 71 -32.15 -35.57 -18.90
N LEU A 72 -31.02 -36.15 -18.45
CA LEU A 72 -31.03 -37.43 -17.73
C LEU A 72 -31.81 -37.35 -16.41
N THR A 73 -31.68 -36.23 -15.70
CA THR A 73 -32.45 -35.97 -14.46
C THR A 73 -33.95 -35.96 -14.74
N GLN A 74 -34.35 -35.29 -15.82
CA GLN A 74 -35.75 -35.25 -16.22
C GLN A 74 -36.27 -36.63 -16.65
N ILE A 75 -35.50 -37.40 -17.43
CA ILE A 75 -35.90 -38.73 -17.89
C ILE A 75 -36.14 -39.66 -16.69
N LEU A 76 -35.24 -39.66 -15.71
CA LEU A 76 -35.39 -40.50 -14.52
C LEU A 76 -36.63 -40.11 -13.72
N LEU A 77 -36.83 -38.82 -13.43
CA LEU A 77 -38.00 -38.37 -12.67
C LEU A 77 -39.32 -38.59 -13.42
N ALA A 78 -39.32 -38.57 -14.75
CA ALA A 78 -40.49 -38.80 -15.57
C ALA A 78 -40.84 -40.29 -15.75
N HIS A 79 -39.93 -41.20 -15.42
CA HIS A 79 -40.11 -42.62 -15.67
C HIS A 79 -41.26 -43.20 -14.83
N GLU A 80 -42.10 -44.05 -15.44
CA GLU A 80 -43.31 -44.59 -14.81
C GLU A 80 -43.02 -45.31 -13.49
N ASN A 81 -42.02 -46.20 -13.45
CA ASN A 81 -41.65 -46.92 -12.23
C ASN A 81 -41.13 -46.00 -11.11
N VAL A 82 -40.52 -44.86 -11.47
CA VAL A 82 -40.05 -43.87 -10.48
C VAL A 82 -41.23 -43.07 -9.95
N GLN A 83 -42.18 -42.71 -10.82
CA GLN A 83 -43.43 -42.07 -10.43
C GLN A 83 -44.31 -43.00 -9.58
N GLU A 84 -44.34 -44.30 -9.85
CA GLU A 84 -45.01 -45.28 -9.01
C GLU A 84 -44.41 -45.30 -7.60
N LEU A 85 -43.09 -45.31 -7.48
CA LEU A 85 -42.42 -45.21 -6.18
C LEU A 85 -42.74 -43.89 -5.46
N ILE A 86 -42.68 -42.75 -6.16
CA ILE A 86 -42.99 -41.43 -5.60
C ILE A 86 -44.43 -41.38 -5.07
N ASN A 87 -45.38 -41.99 -5.78
CA ASN A 87 -46.80 -42.02 -5.39
C ASN A 87 -47.15 -43.15 -4.41
N SER A 88 -46.18 -44.00 -4.05
CA SER A 88 -46.37 -45.08 -3.10
C SER A 88 -46.48 -44.57 -1.64
N GLN A 89 -46.87 -45.45 -0.72
CA GLN A 89 -46.84 -45.18 0.73
C GLN A 89 -45.55 -45.71 1.39
N GLU A 90 -44.54 -46.05 0.60
CA GLU A 90 -43.26 -46.53 1.11
C GLU A 90 -42.51 -45.45 1.90
N LYS A 91 -41.68 -45.89 2.85
CA LYS A 91 -40.86 -45.02 3.70
C LYS A 91 -39.42 -45.48 3.67
N PHE A 92 -38.50 -44.53 3.76
CA PHE A 92 -37.06 -44.79 3.74
C PHE A 92 -36.39 -44.13 4.94
N ASP A 93 -35.45 -44.84 5.58
CA ASP A 93 -34.64 -44.29 6.67
C ASP A 93 -33.45 -43.45 6.16
N LEU A 94 -33.13 -43.57 4.88
CA LEU A 94 -32.03 -42.87 4.22
C LEU A 94 -32.24 -42.85 2.71
N VAL A 95 -31.90 -41.73 2.08
CA VAL A 95 -31.77 -41.63 0.62
C VAL A 95 -30.30 -41.36 0.27
N ILE A 96 -29.76 -42.16 -0.66
CA ILE A 96 -28.40 -41.99 -1.20
C ILE A 96 -28.49 -41.65 -2.68
N ILE A 97 -27.88 -40.53 -3.08
CA ILE A 97 -27.93 -40.05 -4.47
C ILE A 97 -26.52 -39.94 -5.04
N SER A 98 -26.32 -40.55 -6.21
CA SER A 98 -25.12 -40.29 -7.00
C SER A 98 -25.20 -38.88 -7.60
N GLU A 99 -24.38 -37.97 -7.10
CA GLU A 99 -24.42 -36.56 -7.47
C GLU A 99 -23.51 -36.25 -8.66
N VAL A 100 -24.11 -35.80 -9.76
CA VAL A 100 -23.43 -35.43 -11.01
C VAL A 100 -24.11 -34.21 -11.65
N SER A 101 -24.39 -33.16 -10.85
CA SER A 101 -25.22 -32.01 -11.23
C SER A 101 -26.71 -32.32 -11.42
N ASN A 102 -27.23 -33.34 -10.74
CA ASN A 102 -28.61 -33.83 -10.83
C ASN A 102 -29.47 -33.39 -9.62
N LYS A 103 -29.41 -32.10 -9.28
CA LYS A 103 -29.99 -31.52 -8.04
C LYS A 103 -31.46 -31.82 -7.78
N ALA A 104 -32.27 -32.08 -8.81
CA ALA A 104 -33.69 -32.35 -8.64
C ALA A 104 -33.95 -33.72 -8.02
N HIS A 105 -33.05 -34.70 -8.20
CA HIS A 105 -33.16 -36.00 -7.54
C HIS A 105 -33.14 -35.88 -6.02
N MET A 106 -32.46 -34.86 -5.46
CA MET A 106 -32.38 -34.63 -4.02
C MET A 106 -33.74 -34.41 -3.37
N ALA A 107 -34.75 -33.97 -4.14
CA ALA A 107 -36.11 -33.80 -3.66
C ALA A 107 -36.77 -35.14 -3.24
N LEU A 108 -36.25 -36.28 -3.69
CA LEU A 108 -36.70 -37.60 -3.21
C LEU A 108 -36.47 -37.76 -1.70
N ALA A 109 -35.35 -37.24 -1.17
CA ALA A 109 -35.07 -37.31 0.26
C ALA A 109 -36.08 -36.49 1.08
N THR A 110 -36.40 -35.27 0.63
CA THR A 110 -37.42 -34.45 1.28
C THR A 110 -38.83 -35.03 1.12
N HIS A 111 -39.14 -35.64 -0.02
CA HIS A 111 -40.44 -36.28 -0.28
C HIS A 111 -40.68 -37.47 0.65
N PHE A 112 -39.67 -38.30 0.88
CA PHE A 112 -39.74 -39.44 1.80
C PHE A 112 -39.38 -39.09 3.25
N GLU A 113 -39.18 -37.80 3.57
CA GLU A 113 -38.78 -37.31 4.91
C GLU A 113 -37.53 -38.01 5.47
N ALA A 114 -36.60 -38.37 4.60
CA ALA A 114 -35.38 -39.12 4.93
C ALA A 114 -34.14 -38.21 4.95
N PRO A 115 -33.13 -38.51 5.79
CA PRO A 115 -31.80 -37.94 5.65
C PRO A 115 -31.19 -38.22 4.27
N LEU A 116 -30.35 -37.30 3.79
CA LEU A 116 -29.71 -37.37 2.49
C LEU A 116 -28.20 -37.54 2.60
N ILE A 117 -27.68 -38.59 1.97
CA ILE A 117 -26.25 -38.74 1.66
C ILE A 117 -26.04 -38.56 0.16
N LEU A 118 -25.03 -37.76 -0.20
CA LEU A 118 -24.55 -37.72 -1.57
C LEU A 118 -23.38 -38.68 -1.74
N PHE A 119 -23.34 -39.34 -2.89
CA PHE A 119 -22.21 -40.14 -3.32
C PHE A 119 -21.62 -39.49 -4.58
N SER A 120 -20.32 -39.23 -4.59
CA SER A 120 -19.62 -38.74 -5.77
C SER A 120 -18.65 -39.78 -6.27
N THR A 121 -18.72 -40.03 -7.58
CA THR A 121 -17.75 -40.88 -8.28
C THR A 121 -16.40 -40.21 -8.41
N VAL A 122 -16.35 -38.87 -8.32
CA VAL A 122 -15.16 -38.02 -8.40
C VAL A 122 -14.85 -37.34 -7.06
N GLY A 123 -13.66 -36.74 -6.96
CA GLY A 123 -13.32 -35.88 -5.83
C GLY A 123 -14.16 -34.60 -5.78
N PRO A 124 -13.85 -33.65 -4.89
CA PRO A 124 -14.60 -32.40 -4.80
C PRO A 124 -14.47 -31.56 -6.06
N ASP A 125 -15.60 -30.99 -6.48
CA ASP A 125 -15.75 -30.24 -7.73
C ASP A 125 -16.77 -29.09 -7.58
N PHE A 126 -17.03 -28.35 -8.66
CA PHE A 126 -17.89 -27.17 -8.59
C PHE A 126 -19.38 -27.48 -8.38
N TRP A 127 -19.87 -28.69 -8.66
CA TRP A 127 -21.27 -29.04 -8.43
C TRP A 127 -21.47 -29.66 -7.05
N LEU A 128 -20.48 -30.35 -6.51
CA LEU A 128 -20.54 -31.04 -5.22
C LEU A 128 -20.20 -30.13 -4.05
N ASN A 129 -19.16 -29.29 -4.18
CA ASN A 129 -18.70 -28.41 -3.11
C ASN A 129 -19.82 -27.53 -2.52
N PRO A 130 -20.69 -26.89 -3.32
CA PRO A 130 -21.79 -26.09 -2.78
C PRO A 130 -22.80 -26.88 -1.95
N SER A 131 -22.97 -28.18 -2.18
CA SER A 131 -23.96 -29.01 -1.47
C SER A 131 -23.66 -29.19 0.02
N VAL A 132 -22.41 -28.98 0.44
CA VAL A 132 -22.01 -29.04 1.86
C VAL A 132 -21.18 -27.84 2.32
N GLY A 133 -21.08 -26.79 1.50
CA GLY A 133 -20.30 -25.59 1.82
C GLY A 133 -18.79 -25.83 1.82
N ASN A 134 -18.30 -26.80 1.04
CA ASN A 134 -16.87 -27.09 0.96
C ASN A 134 -16.14 -25.95 0.23
N PRO A 135 -15.08 -25.35 0.81
CA PRO A 135 -14.34 -24.29 0.15
C PRO A 135 -13.55 -24.84 -1.05
N ALA A 136 -13.51 -24.08 -2.13
CA ALA A 136 -12.70 -24.40 -3.32
C ALA A 136 -11.92 -23.16 -3.76
N PRO A 137 -10.79 -22.82 -3.10
CA PRO A 137 -10.06 -21.60 -3.42
C PRO A 137 -9.51 -21.62 -4.86
N PRO A 138 -9.96 -20.72 -5.76
CA PRO A 138 -9.55 -20.75 -7.17
C PRO A 138 -8.08 -20.37 -7.38
N SER A 139 -7.37 -19.96 -6.32
CA SER A 139 -5.94 -19.70 -6.35
C SER A 139 -5.09 -20.96 -6.49
N TYR A 140 -5.60 -22.13 -6.10
CA TYR A 140 -4.87 -23.40 -6.18
C TYR A 140 -5.73 -24.65 -6.39
N VAL A 141 -7.07 -24.54 -6.33
CA VAL A 141 -7.99 -25.64 -6.66
C VAL A 141 -8.50 -25.43 -8.09
N PRO A 142 -7.99 -26.18 -9.09
CA PRO A 142 -8.42 -26.04 -10.47
C PRO A 142 -9.82 -26.63 -10.70
N ASP A 143 -10.59 -26.02 -11.59
CA ASP A 143 -11.83 -26.61 -12.10
C ASP A 143 -11.54 -27.88 -12.92
N ILE A 144 -12.41 -28.89 -12.83
CA ILE A 144 -12.24 -30.18 -13.50
C ILE A 144 -12.21 -30.08 -15.04
N PHE A 145 -12.77 -29.00 -15.61
CA PHE A 145 -12.74 -28.75 -17.05
C PHE A 145 -11.53 -27.90 -17.50
N LEU A 146 -10.67 -27.52 -16.56
CA LEU A 146 -9.38 -26.89 -16.84
C LEU A 146 -8.29 -27.94 -16.71
N ASP A 147 -7.43 -28.04 -17.72
CA ASP A 147 -6.40 -29.08 -17.86
C ASP A 147 -5.20 -28.85 -16.91
N TYR A 148 -5.48 -28.37 -15.70
CA TYR A 148 -4.53 -27.85 -14.71
C TYR A 148 -4.35 -28.82 -13.55
N SER A 149 -3.13 -28.89 -13.00
CA SER A 149 -2.87 -29.54 -11.71
C SER A 149 -1.55 -29.02 -11.12
N GLY A 150 -1.41 -29.02 -9.79
CA GLY A 150 -0.21 -28.51 -9.12
C GLY A 150 -0.22 -26.99 -8.92
N GLN A 151 0.95 -26.34 -9.04
CA GLN A 151 1.08 -24.90 -8.85
C GLN A 151 0.63 -24.14 -10.10
N LEU A 152 -0.46 -23.40 -9.99
CA LEU A 152 -1.03 -22.60 -11.06
C LEU A 152 -0.20 -21.33 -11.30
N THR A 153 0.14 -21.05 -12.56
CA THR A 153 0.70 -19.76 -12.99
C THR A 153 -0.32 -18.63 -12.80
N PHE A 154 0.12 -17.38 -12.92
CA PHE A 154 -0.80 -16.23 -12.83
C PHE A 154 -1.97 -16.32 -13.82
N PHE A 155 -1.71 -16.63 -15.10
CA PHE A 155 -2.77 -16.72 -16.12
C PHE A 155 -3.68 -17.94 -15.92
N GLU A 156 -3.14 -19.06 -15.45
CA GLU A 156 -3.95 -20.22 -15.09
C GLU A 156 -4.85 -19.91 -13.88
N ARG A 157 -4.33 -19.21 -12.86
CA ARG A 157 -5.16 -18.72 -11.73
C ARG A 157 -6.23 -17.75 -12.19
N LEU A 158 -5.92 -16.85 -13.13
CA LEU A 158 -6.89 -15.90 -13.67
C LEU A 158 -8.02 -16.63 -14.39
N LEU A 159 -7.71 -17.53 -15.33
CA LEU A 159 -8.73 -18.29 -16.04
C LEU A 159 -9.52 -19.20 -15.08
N ASN A 160 -8.84 -19.85 -14.13
CA ASN A 160 -9.49 -20.65 -13.11
C ASN A 160 -10.47 -19.84 -12.26
N SER A 161 -10.09 -18.63 -11.85
CA SER A 161 -10.96 -17.72 -11.11
C SER A 161 -12.16 -17.27 -11.95
N LEU A 162 -11.97 -17.00 -13.24
CA LEU A 162 -13.07 -16.64 -14.15
C LEU A 162 -14.05 -17.80 -14.34
N VAL A 163 -13.55 -19.02 -14.52
CA VAL A 163 -14.38 -20.22 -14.63
C VAL A 163 -15.11 -20.50 -13.31
N PHE A 164 -14.44 -20.35 -12.17
CA PHE A 164 -15.06 -20.49 -10.85
C PHE A 164 -16.23 -19.51 -10.68
N VAL A 165 -16.03 -18.22 -10.95
CA VAL A 165 -17.09 -17.20 -10.87
C VAL A 165 -18.21 -17.51 -11.87
N TYR A 166 -17.87 -17.88 -13.11
CA TYR A 166 -18.86 -18.29 -14.10
C TYR A 166 -19.71 -19.46 -13.61
N ASN A 167 -19.10 -20.50 -13.04
CA ASN A 167 -19.80 -21.65 -12.50
C ASN A 167 -20.77 -21.24 -11.40
N GLN A 168 -20.34 -20.41 -10.44
CA GLN A 168 -21.22 -19.92 -9.38
C GLN A 168 -22.44 -19.17 -9.95
N LEU A 169 -22.23 -18.26 -10.91
CA LEU A 169 -23.33 -17.51 -11.51
C LEU A 169 -24.23 -18.42 -12.35
N TYR A 170 -23.66 -19.25 -13.21
CA TYR A 170 -24.40 -20.12 -14.11
C TYR A 170 -25.23 -21.15 -13.32
N PHE A 171 -24.69 -21.71 -12.25
CA PHE A 171 -25.44 -22.65 -11.41
C PHE A 171 -26.63 -21.96 -10.73
N ASN A 172 -26.41 -20.81 -10.11
CA ASN A 172 -27.45 -20.09 -9.37
C ASN A 172 -28.55 -19.52 -10.28
N PHE A 173 -28.20 -19.01 -11.47
CA PHE A 173 -29.14 -18.33 -12.35
C PHE A 173 -29.73 -19.21 -13.46
N HIS A 174 -29.16 -20.38 -13.73
CA HIS A 174 -29.63 -21.25 -14.82
C HIS A 174 -29.91 -22.69 -14.37
N VAL A 175 -28.96 -23.35 -13.71
CA VAL A 175 -29.11 -24.76 -13.33
C VAL A 175 -30.13 -24.94 -12.21
N LEU A 176 -30.01 -24.20 -11.10
CA LEU A 176 -30.93 -24.34 -9.97
C LEU A 176 -32.39 -24.00 -10.32
N PRO A 177 -32.69 -22.89 -11.05
CA PRO A 177 -34.05 -22.63 -11.48
C PRO A 177 -34.63 -23.75 -12.35
N LYS A 178 -33.85 -24.28 -13.30
CA LYS A 178 -34.31 -25.36 -14.17
C LYS A 178 -34.59 -26.65 -13.39
N HIS A 179 -33.75 -26.99 -12.42
CA HIS A 179 -33.96 -28.15 -11.57
C HIS A 179 -35.16 -27.95 -10.63
N ASN A 180 -35.42 -26.72 -10.19
CA ASN A 180 -36.62 -26.41 -9.43
C ASN A 180 -37.90 -26.64 -10.26
N GLU A 181 -37.91 -26.31 -11.56
CA GLU A 181 -39.01 -26.66 -12.46
C GLU A 181 -39.25 -28.18 -12.50
N PHE A 182 -38.19 -28.99 -12.57
CA PHE A 182 -38.31 -30.45 -12.54
C PHE A 182 -38.90 -30.94 -11.22
N ILE A 183 -38.43 -30.40 -10.09
CA ILE A 183 -38.98 -30.72 -8.76
C ILE A 183 -40.48 -30.42 -8.74
N LYS A 184 -40.92 -29.21 -9.12
CA LYS A 184 -42.34 -28.84 -9.11
C LYS A 184 -43.20 -29.65 -10.06
N LYS A 185 -42.63 -30.12 -11.17
CA LYS A 185 -43.34 -30.94 -12.15
C LYS A 185 -43.55 -32.38 -11.70
N TYR A 186 -42.52 -33.01 -11.13
CA TYR A 186 -42.50 -34.46 -10.87
C TYR A 186 -42.68 -34.83 -9.39
N ILE A 187 -42.48 -33.87 -8.48
CA ILE A 187 -42.65 -34.01 -7.02
C ILE A 187 -43.29 -32.71 -6.47
N PRO A 188 -44.58 -32.45 -6.79
CA PRO A 188 -45.19 -31.13 -6.62
C PRO A 188 -45.23 -30.62 -5.16
N ASN A 189 -45.26 -31.53 -4.18
CA ASN A 189 -45.28 -31.19 -2.75
C ASN A 189 -43.88 -30.93 -2.16
N SER A 190 -42.82 -31.04 -2.96
CA SER A 190 -41.45 -30.83 -2.48
C SER A 190 -41.18 -29.34 -2.18
N PRO A 191 -40.36 -29.06 -1.15
CA PRO A 191 -39.79 -27.74 -0.90
C PRO A 191 -39.08 -27.15 -2.12
N GLU A 192 -38.86 -25.83 -2.08
CA GLU A 192 -37.99 -25.14 -3.04
C GLU A 192 -36.58 -25.73 -3.02
N ILE A 193 -35.91 -25.71 -4.17
CA ILE A 193 -34.60 -26.35 -4.36
C ILE A 193 -33.57 -25.95 -3.29
N ASN A 194 -33.56 -24.70 -2.83
CA ASN A 194 -32.61 -24.27 -1.78
C ASN A 194 -32.82 -25.00 -0.44
N GLN A 195 -34.07 -25.33 -0.08
CA GLN A 195 -34.36 -26.11 1.13
C GLN A 195 -33.99 -27.59 0.95
N VAL A 196 -34.21 -28.12 -0.26
CA VAL A 196 -33.79 -29.48 -0.63
C VAL A 196 -32.26 -29.63 -0.50
N LEU A 197 -31.50 -28.67 -1.05
CA LEU A 197 -30.03 -28.67 -0.97
C LEU A 197 -29.51 -28.56 0.46
N TYR A 198 -30.22 -27.84 1.34
CA TYR A 198 -29.84 -27.65 2.74
C TYR A 198 -29.89 -28.96 3.57
N ASN A 199 -30.63 -29.98 3.09
CA ASN A 199 -30.86 -31.24 3.81
C ASN A 199 -29.72 -32.28 3.66
N VAL A 200 -28.66 -31.97 2.90
CA VAL A 200 -27.51 -32.89 2.73
C VAL A 200 -26.78 -33.07 4.06
N SER A 201 -26.65 -34.32 4.51
CA SER A 201 -25.98 -34.67 5.77
C SER A 201 -24.47 -34.84 5.60
N LEU A 202 -24.05 -35.60 4.58
CA LEU A 202 -22.65 -35.75 4.21
C LEU A 202 -22.49 -36.22 2.75
N VAL A 203 -21.26 -36.19 2.28
CA VAL A 203 -20.84 -36.64 0.96
C VAL A 203 -19.82 -37.77 1.11
N LEU A 204 -20.07 -38.90 0.48
CA LEU A 204 -19.11 -39.98 0.28
C LEU A 204 -18.35 -39.74 -1.02
N LEU A 205 -17.04 -39.48 -0.92
CA LEU A 205 -16.15 -39.13 -2.02
C LEU A 205 -15.29 -40.33 -2.43
N ASN A 206 -15.33 -40.73 -3.70
CA ASN A 206 -14.36 -41.69 -4.23
C ASN A 206 -13.01 -41.00 -4.56
N SER A 207 -12.40 -40.43 -3.53
CA SER A 207 -11.13 -39.69 -3.54
C SER A 207 -10.15 -40.30 -2.55
N HIS A 208 -8.84 -40.16 -2.82
CA HIS A 208 -7.79 -40.50 -1.87
C HIS A 208 -6.54 -39.62 -2.07
N PRO A 209 -5.86 -39.15 -1.00
CA PRO A 209 -4.71 -38.26 -1.11
C PRO A 209 -3.48 -38.83 -1.84
N SER A 210 -3.41 -40.15 -2.03
CA SER A 210 -2.36 -40.76 -2.87
C SER A 210 -2.56 -40.52 -4.37
N ILE A 211 -3.77 -40.11 -4.77
CA ILE A 211 -4.16 -39.85 -6.15
C ILE A 211 -4.42 -38.35 -6.32
N ASN A 212 -5.33 -37.80 -5.51
CA ASN A 212 -5.80 -36.43 -5.64
C ASN A 212 -4.82 -35.42 -5.03
N GLN A 213 -4.84 -34.18 -5.55
CA GLN A 213 -4.10 -33.08 -4.96
C GLN A 213 -4.69 -32.75 -3.58
N PRO A 214 -3.87 -32.35 -2.58
CA PRO A 214 -4.37 -31.86 -1.31
C PRO A 214 -5.27 -30.63 -1.49
N VAL A 215 -6.51 -30.72 -1.04
CA VAL A 215 -7.53 -29.66 -1.08
C VAL A 215 -8.29 -29.63 0.25
N PRO A 216 -8.91 -28.50 0.63
CA PRO A 216 -9.63 -28.42 1.90
C PRO A 216 -10.93 -29.24 1.87
N PHE A 217 -11.20 -29.94 2.98
CA PHE A 217 -12.46 -30.63 3.24
C PHE A 217 -13.15 -30.07 4.48
N VAL A 218 -14.46 -29.87 4.38
CA VAL A 218 -15.35 -29.72 5.52
C VAL A 218 -15.62 -31.09 6.17
N PRO A 219 -16.03 -31.16 7.45
CA PRO A 219 -16.23 -32.43 8.16
C PRO A 219 -17.24 -33.39 7.52
N SER A 220 -18.15 -32.87 6.71
CA SER A 220 -19.16 -33.64 5.97
C SER A 220 -18.66 -34.24 4.64
N MET A 221 -17.38 -34.05 4.28
CA MET A 221 -16.75 -34.70 3.12
C MET A 221 -15.95 -35.92 3.58
N ILE A 222 -16.44 -37.12 3.28
CA ILE A 222 -15.86 -38.39 3.73
C ILE A 222 -15.19 -39.11 2.55
N GLU A 223 -13.87 -39.29 2.60
CA GLU A 223 -13.14 -40.04 1.58
C GLU A 223 -13.29 -41.55 1.73
N ILE A 224 -13.71 -42.20 0.65
CA ILE A 224 -13.89 -43.66 0.52
C ILE A 224 -13.22 -44.18 -0.76
N GLY A 225 -12.16 -43.52 -1.24
CA GLY A 225 -11.43 -43.90 -2.45
C GLY A 225 -11.03 -45.38 -2.45
N GLY A 226 -11.39 -46.08 -3.53
CA GLY A 226 -11.11 -47.51 -3.73
C GLY A 226 -12.12 -48.47 -3.11
N PHE A 227 -13.27 -48.01 -2.61
CA PHE A 227 -14.31 -48.89 -2.08
C PHE A 227 -14.82 -49.95 -3.08
N HIS A 228 -14.67 -49.69 -4.39
CA HIS A 228 -15.07 -50.60 -5.47
C HIS A 228 -14.01 -51.68 -5.78
N ILE A 229 -12.81 -51.59 -5.21
CA ILE A 229 -11.73 -52.54 -5.45
C ILE A 229 -11.93 -53.74 -4.54
N THR A 230 -11.97 -54.93 -5.13
CA THR A 230 -12.12 -56.20 -4.41
C THR A 230 -10.83 -57.01 -4.46
N PRO A 231 -10.62 -57.95 -3.52
CA PRO A 231 -9.49 -58.88 -3.61
C PRO A 231 -9.45 -59.59 -4.98
N PRO A 232 -8.26 -59.71 -5.61
CA PRO A 232 -8.13 -60.30 -6.94
C PRO A 232 -8.73 -61.70 -7.03
N LYS A 233 -9.55 -61.94 -8.05
CA LYS A 233 -10.16 -63.24 -8.37
C LYS A 233 -9.29 -64.01 -9.35
N LYS A 234 -9.53 -65.33 -9.42
CA LYS A 234 -8.85 -66.20 -10.38
C LYS A 234 -9.24 -65.83 -11.82
N LEU A 235 -8.26 -65.51 -12.65
CA LEU A 235 -8.47 -65.22 -14.07
C LEU A 235 -8.94 -66.46 -14.86
N PRO A 236 -9.69 -66.28 -15.97
CA PRO A 236 -9.95 -67.35 -16.93
C PRO A 236 -8.66 -68.03 -17.38
N THR A 237 -8.70 -69.35 -17.58
CA THR A 237 -7.49 -70.16 -17.79
C THR A 237 -6.69 -69.74 -19.02
N ASP A 238 -7.35 -69.33 -20.10
CA ASP A 238 -6.70 -68.85 -21.32
C ASP A 238 -6.02 -67.49 -21.11
N LEU A 239 -6.67 -66.59 -20.35
CA LEU A 239 -6.14 -65.28 -20.02
C LEU A 239 -4.95 -65.38 -19.06
N GLN A 240 -5.07 -66.20 -18.01
CA GLN A 240 -3.98 -66.49 -17.07
C GLN A 240 -2.74 -67.00 -17.81
N LYS A 241 -2.90 -68.04 -18.66
CA LYS A 241 -1.81 -68.57 -19.48
C LYS A 241 -1.19 -67.52 -20.41
N TYR A 242 -2.00 -66.64 -21.00
CA TYR A 242 -1.50 -65.59 -21.87
C TYR A 242 -0.58 -64.61 -21.12
N LEU A 243 -0.99 -64.19 -19.92
CA LEU A 243 -0.24 -63.30 -19.04
C LEU A 243 1.02 -63.95 -18.47
N ASP A 244 0.93 -65.22 -18.04
CA ASP A 244 2.06 -65.99 -17.51
C ASP A 244 3.16 -66.18 -18.56
N ASN A 245 2.78 -66.45 -19.81
CA ASN A 245 3.70 -66.63 -20.93
C ASN A 245 4.28 -65.31 -21.47
N GLY A 246 4.09 -64.17 -20.79
CA GLY A 246 4.62 -62.86 -21.18
C GLY A 246 5.96 -62.55 -20.51
N SER A 247 7.05 -63.25 -20.91
CA SER A 247 8.38 -63.13 -20.30
C SER A 247 8.96 -61.71 -20.32
N ASP A 248 8.74 -60.97 -21.41
CA ASP A 248 9.16 -59.57 -21.56
C ASP A 248 8.19 -58.56 -20.93
N GLY A 249 7.15 -59.06 -20.23
CA GLY A 249 6.05 -58.28 -19.67
C GLY A 249 4.84 -58.16 -20.60
N VAL A 250 3.73 -57.72 -20.01
CA VAL A 250 2.46 -57.49 -20.70
C VAL A 250 2.03 -56.03 -20.56
N ILE A 251 1.56 -55.46 -21.65
CA ILE A 251 0.90 -54.15 -21.69
C ILE A 251 -0.60 -54.38 -21.83
N TYR A 252 -1.37 -53.77 -20.92
CA TYR A 252 -2.82 -53.77 -21.02
C TYR A 252 -3.30 -52.48 -21.67
N PHE A 253 -4.22 -52.55 -22.62
CA PHE A 253 -4.79 -51.38 -23.31
C PHE A 253 -6.32 -51.40 -23.25
N SER A 254 -6.91 -50.34 -22.66
CA SER A 254 -8.36 -50.18 -22.56
C SER A 254 -8.79 -48.70 -22.59
N MET A 255 -9.73 -48.37 -23.47
CA MET A 255 -10.37 -47.04 -23.51
C MET A 255 -11.59 -46.91 -22.59
N GLY A 256 -11.83 -47.89 -21.71
CA GLY A 256 -12.96 -47.89 -20.78
C GLY A 256 -14.24 -48.44 -21.37
N SER A 257 -15.39 -48.17 -20.72
CA SER A 257 -16.72 -48.65 -21.15
C SER A 257 -17.46 -47.66 -22.04
N ASN A 258 -17.17 -46.35 -21.90
CA ASN A 258 -17.88 -45.27 -22.60
C ASN A 258 -17.24 -44.91 -23.95
N LEU A 259 -15.97 -45.27 -24.15
CA LEU A 259 -15.26 -45.14 -25.41
C LEU A 259 -14.93 -46.55 -25.91
N LYS A 260 -15.49 -46.93 -27.05
CA LYS A 260 -15.17 -48.20 -27.68
C LYS A 260 -13.85 -48.05 -28.44
N SER A 261 -12.93 -48.99 -28.26
CA SER A 261 -11.70 -49.05 -29.05
C SER A 261 -12.00 -49.27 -30.53
N SER A 262 -13.08 -49.98 -30.84
CA SER A 262 -13.57 -50.19 -32.22
C SER A 262 -13.89 -48.89 -32.96
N ASP A 263 -14.26 -47.84 -32.23
CA ASP A 263 -14.66 -46.55 -32.79
C ASP A 263 -13.46 -45.62 -33.06
N LEU A 264 -12.22 -46.09 -32.82
CA LEU A 264 -11.02 -45.30 -33.08
C LEU A 264 -10.91 -44.93 -34.57
N PRO A 265 -10.57 -43.67 -34.91
CA PRO A 265 -10.30 -43.28 -36.29
C PRO A 265 -9.21 -44.17 -36.90
N ILE A 266 -9.41 -44.56 -38.16
CA ILE A 266 -8.53 -45.51 -38.87
C ILE A 266 -7.06 -45.09 -38.77
N GLU A 267 -6.75 -43.81 -38.98
CA GLU A 267 -5.40 -43.26 -38.88
C GLU A 267 -4.77 -43.51 -37.50
N LYS A 268 -5.53 -43.28 -36.42
CA LYS A 268 -5.07 -43.47 -35.04
C LYS A 268 -4.90 -44.97 -34.72
N ARG A 269 -5.80 -45.81 -35.24
CA ARG A 269 -5.71 -47.27 -35.11
C ARG A 269 -4.43 -47.82 -35.76
N GLU A 270 -4.08 -47.38 -36.96
CA GLU A 270 -2.86 -47.82 -37.66
C GLU A 270 -1.58 -47.49 -36.89
N ILE A 271 -1.54 -46.34 -36.19
CA ILE A 271 -0.41 -45.96 -35.34
C ILE A 271 -0.19 -46.98 -34.21
N PHE A 272 -1.27 -47.43 -33.54
CA PHE A 272 -1.17 -48.46 -32.50
C PHE A 272 -0.69 -49.80 -33.06
N LEU A 273 -1.24 -50.23 -34.20
CA LEU A 273 -0.85 -51.51 -34.83
C LEU A 273 0.64 -51.54 -35.19
N LYS A 274 1.13 -50.47 -35.86
CA LYS A 274 2.54 -50.33 -36.23
C LYS A 274 3.46 -50.30 -35.01
N THR A 275 3.06 -49.59 -33.96
CA THR A 275 3.84 -49.49 -32.72
C THR A 275 3.88 -50.83 -32.00
N PHE A 276 2.72 -51.46 -31.77
CA PHE A 276 2.61 -52.71 -31.02
C PHE A 276 3.32 -53.87 -31.71
N ALA A 277 3.29 -53.95 -33.04
CA ALA A 277 4.02 -54.97 -33.79
C ALA A 277 5.55 -54.93 -33.56
N LYS A 278 6.10 -53.80 -33.15
CA LYS A 278 7.55 -53.61 -32.89
C LYS A 278 7.95 -53.91 -31.43
N LEU A 279 6.99 -54.12 -30.54
CA LEU A 279 7.25 -54.36 -29.12
C LEU A 279 7.48 -55.85 -28.84
N LYS A 280 8.40 -56.15 -27.91
CA LYS A 280 8.62 -57.52 -27.41
C LYS A 280 7.54 -57.95 -26.42
N GLN A 281 6.91 -56.97 -25.77
CA GLN A 281 5.83 -57.20 -24.81
C GLN A 281 4.61 -57.80 -25.52
N LYS A 282 3.88 -58.64 -24.80
CA LYS A 282 2.52 -59.03 -25.20
C LYS A 282 1.57 -57.87 -24.93
N ILE A 283 0.60 -57.68 -25.81
CA ILE A 283 -0.43 -56.66 -25.67
C ILE A 283 -1.76 -57.37 -25.42
N LEU A 284 -2.47 -56.94 -24.37
CA LEU A 284 -3.85 -57.32 -24.12
C LEU A 284 -4.73 -56.10 -24.39
N TRP A 285 -5.59 -56.17 -25.39
CA TRP A 285 -6.38 -55.02 -25.85
C TRP A 285 -7.88 -55.31 -25.72
N LYS A 286 -8.59 -54.48 -24.94
CA LYS A 286 -10.06 -54.46 -24.93
C LYS A 286 -10.58 -53.91 -26.26
N TRP A 287 -11.29 -54.76 -27.01
CA TRP A 287 -11.78 -54.47 -28.36
C TRP A 287 -13.19 -55.04 -28.55
N GLU A 288 -14.13 -54.19 -28.97
CA GLU A 288 -15.57 -54.49 -28.93
C GLU A 288 -16.08 -55.33 -30.13
N ASP A 289 -15.35 -55.33 -31.25
CA ASP A 289 -15.70 -56.09 -32.46
C ASP A 289 -15.01 -57.47 -32.52
N ASP A 290 -15.45 -58.33 -33.45
CA ASP A 290 -14.86 -59.67 -33.62
C ASP A 290 -13.53 -59.67 -34.40
N VAL A 291 -13.26 -58.62 -35.18
CA VAL A 291 -12.10 -58.54 -36.07
C VAL A 291 -11.39 -57.20 -35.92
N LEU A 292 -10.06 -57.25 -35.83
CA LEU A 292 -9.18 -56.08 -35.94
C LEU A 292 -8.33 -56.23 -37.21
N PRO A 293 -8.61 -55.48 -38.28
CA PRO A 293 -7.79 -55.51 -39.49
C PRO A 293 -6.32 -55.19 -39.18
N GLY A 294 -5.40 -56.04 -39.63
CA GLY A 294 -3.96 -55.85 -39.40
C GLY A 294 -3.45 -56.20 -38.00
N GLN A 295 -4.18 -57.00 -37.22
CA GLN A 295 -3.80 -57.42 -35.85
C GLN A 295 -2.39 -58.05 -35.80
N PRO A 296 -1.45 -57.47 -35.02
CA PRO A 296 -0.13 -58.07 -34.78
C PRO A 296 -0.21 -59.38 -33.97
N SER A 297 0.75 -60.28 -34.19
CA SER A 297 0.79 -61.60 -33.54
C SER A 297 1.00 -61.54 -32.01
N ASN A 298 1.54 -60.43 -31.48
CA ASN A 298 1.71 -60.19 -30.05
C ASN A 298 0.51 -59.49 -29.39
N VAL A 299 -0.62 -59.31 -30.10
CA VAL A 299 -1.84 -58.67 -29.58
C VAL A 299 -2.93 -59.72 -29.38
N LYS A 300 -3.52 -59.79 -28.18
CA LYS A 300 -4.73 -60.58 -27.88
C LYS A 300 -5.91 -59.65 -27.62
N LEU A 301 -7.03 -59.92 -28.28
CA LEU A 301 -8.27 -59.15 -28.15
C LEU A 301 -9.24 -59.82 -27.18
N SER A 302 -10.05 -59.01 -26.52
CA SER A 302 -11.25 -59.48 -25.83
C SER A 302 -12.30 -58.37 -25.72
N LYS A 303 -13.57 -58.73 -25.89
CA LYS A 303 -14.71 -57.79 -25.73
C LYS A 303 -14.88 -57.33 -24.29
N TRP A 304 -14.56 -58.21 -23.34
CA TRP A 304 -14.63 -57.93 -21.90
C TRP A 304 -13.42 -58.48 -21.17
N LEU A 305 -12.88 -57.70 -20.23
CA LEU A 305 -11.68 -58.04 -19.48
C LEU A 305 -11.86 -57.70 -17.99
N PRO A 306 -11.52 -58.61 -17.06
CA PRO A 306 -11.56 -58.34 -15.64
C PRO A 306 -10.37 -57.44 -15.24
N GLN A 307 -10.53 -56.13 -15.43
CA GLN A 307 -9.45 -55.15 -15.34
C GLN A 307 -8.68 -55.17 -14.00
N GLN A 308 -9.38 -55.21 -12.86
CA GLN A 308 -8.74 -55.26 -11.54
C GLN A 308 -7.83 -56.48 -11.39
N ASP A 309 -8.34 -57.66 -11.75
CA ASP A 309 -7.60 -58.92 -11.67
C ASP A 309 -6.39 -58.95 -12.62
N ILE A 310 -6.51 -58.30 -13.78
CA ILE A 310 -5.41 -58.12 -14.73
C ILE A 310 -4.34 -57.21 -14.13
N LEU A 311 -4.71 -56.03 -13.63
CA LEU A 311 -3.76 -55.08 -13.04
C LEU A 311 -3.04 -55.63 -11.80
N ALA A 312 -3.68 -56.56 -11.08
CA ALA A 312 -3.06 -57.29 -9.97
C ALA A 312 -1.96 -58.28 -10.41
N HIS A 313 -1.91 -58.67 -11.69
CA HIS A 313 -1.02 -59.71 -12.18
C HIS A 313 0.45 -59.22 -12.27
N PRO A 314 1.45 -59.98 -11.78
CA PRO A 314 2.84 -59.53 -11.68
C PRO A 314 3.54 -59.23 -13.02
N ASN A 315 3.04 -59.81 -14.11
CA ASN A 315 3.55 -59.58 -15.46
C ASN A 315 2.99 -58.33 -16.15
N ILE A 316 1.99 -57.63 -15.59
CA ILE A 316 1.59 -56.34 -16.12
C ILE A 316 2.68 -55.31 -15.82
N LYS A 317 3.20 -54.67 -16.87
CA LYS A 317 4.27 -53.66 -16.76
C LYS A 317 3.79 -52.24 -17.07
N LEU A 318 2.73 -52.13 -17.86
CA LEU A 318 2.19 -50.84 -18.29
C LEU A 318 0.69 -50.98 -18.56
N PHE A 319 -0.07 -49.98 -18.12
CA PHE A 319 -1.45 -49.80 -18.53
C PHE A 319 -1.57 -48.58 -19.45
N ILE A 320 -2.11 -48.79 -20.65
CA ILE A 320 -2.48 -47.73 -21.58
C ILE A 320 -3.98 -47.51 -21.44
N THR A 321 -4.40 -46.29 -21.13
CA THR A 321 -5.81 -45.99 -20.88
C THR A 321 -6.19 -44.56 -21.24
N HIS A 322 -7.48 -44.32 -21.42
CA HIS A 322 -8.04 -42.98 -21.50
C HIS A 322 -7.93 -42.18 -20.18
N GLY A 323 -7.67 -42.85 -19.04
CA GLY A 323 -7.46 -42.18 -17.76
C GLY A 323 -8.73 -41.83 -17.00
N GLY A 324 -9.83 -42.56 -17.20
CA GLY A 324 -11.00 -42.43 -16.33
C GLY A 324 -10.67 -42.70 -14.86
N LEU A 325 -11.39 -42.06 -13.94
CA LEU A 325 -11.03 -42.09 -12.52
C LEU A 325 -10.93 -43.49 -11.91
N LEU A 326 -11.90 -44.39 -12.13
CA LEU A 326 -11.84 -45.75 -11.59
C LEU A 326 -10.59 -46.50 -12.06
N SER A 327 -10.29 -46.41 -13.37
CA SER A 327 -9.07 -46.99 -13.95
C SER A 327 -7.80 -46.41 -13.31
N THR A 328 -7.81 -45.11 -13.01
CA THR A 328 -6.69 -44.43 -12.33
C THR A 328 -6.53 -44.92 -10.89
N ILE A 329 -7.62 -45.10 -10.15
CA ILE A 329 -7.60 -45.63 -8.77
C ILE A 329 -7.07 -47.07 -8.77
N GLU A 330 -7.56 -47.94 -9.64
CA GLU A 330 -7.12 -49.33 -9.77
C GLU A 330 -5.63 -49.43 -10.14
N THR A 331 -5.17 -48.54 -11.04
CA THR A 331 -3.76 -48.40 -11.42
C THR A 331 -2.87 -48.09 -10.22
N VAL A 332 -3.28 -47.09 -9.43
CA VAL A 332 -2.54 -46.67 -8.24
C VAL A 332 -2.59 -47.77 -7.17
N TYR A 333 -3.74 -48.41 -6.97
CA TYR A 333 -3.91 -49.51 -6.00
C TYR A 333 -2.94 -50.67 -6.27
N HIS A 334 -2.77 -51.07 -7.52
CA HIS A 334 -1.85 -52.16 -7.90
C HIS A 334 -0.41 -51.68 -8.17
N GLY A 335 -0.18 -50.37 -8.17
CA GLY A 335 1.14 -49.76 -8.41
C GLY A 335 1.70 -50.09 -9.79
N VAL A 336 0.90 -49.86 -10.83
CA VAL A 336 1.25 -50.09 -12.24
C VAL A 336 1.52 -48.74 -12.93
N PRO A 337 2.64 -48.59 -13.67
CA PRO A 337 2.84 -47.41 -14.52
C PRO A 337 1.75 -47.22 -15.56
N VAL A 338 1.44 -45.96 -15.90
CA VAL A 338 0.32 -45.66 -16.81
C VAL A 338 0.69 -44.69 -17.93
N LEU A 339 0.21 -44.98 -19.15
CA LEU A 339 0.17 -44.04 -20.26
C LEU A 339 -1.28 -43.60 -20.45
N VAL A 340 -1.55 -42.33 -20.20
CA VAL A 340 -2.90 -41.76 -20.26
C VAL A 340 -3.11 -41.03 -21.59
N MET A 341 -4.21 -41.34 -22.27
CA MET A 341 -4.63 -40.72 -23.54
C MET A 341 -6.01 -40.07 -23.36
N PRO A 342 -6.07 -38.88 -22.76
CA PRO A 342 -7.33 -38.30 -22.33
C PRO A 342 -8.16 -37.77 -23.51
N ILE A 343 -9.47 -38.03 -23.48
CA ILE A 343 -10.44 -37.62 -24.51
C ILE A 343 -11.41 -36.56 -23.97
N PHE A 344 -12.08 -36.80 -22.84
CA PHE A 344 -13.08 -35.88 -22.28
C PHE A 344 -13.24 -36.01 -20.75
N GLY A 345 -13.99 -35.10 -20.14
CA GLY A 345 -14.31 -35.15 -18.71
C GLY A 345 -13.07 -35.00 -17.81
N ASP A 346 -13.02 -35.79 -16.74
CA ASP A 346 -11.98 -35.83 -15.70
C ASP A 346 -10.62 -36.38 -16.18
N GLN A 347 -10.59 -36.99 -17.36
CA GLN A 347 -9.44 -37.75 -17.88
C GLN A 347 -8.17 -36.90 -18.00
N LYS A 348 -8.29 -35.64 -18.44
CA LYS A 348 -7.14 -34.74 -18.61
C LYS A 348 -6.50 -34.37 -17.27
N LEU A 349 -7.32 -34.13 -16.25
CA LEU A 349 -6.87 -33.89 -14.88
C LEU A 349 -6.14 -35.13 -14.33
N ASN A 350 -6.73 -36.32 -14.47
CA ASN A 350 -6.10 -37.58 -14.04
C ASN A 350 -4.76 -37.83 -14.76
N ALA A 351 -4.67 -37.52 -16.04
CA ALA A 351 -3.43 -37.61 -16.82
C ALA A 351 -2.33 -36.71 -16.26
N LYS A 352 -2.67 -35.47 -15.90
CA LYS A 352 -1.70 -34.53 -15.32
C LYS A 352 -1.30 -34.92 -13.91
N ILE A 353 -2.21 -35.45 -13.11
CA ILE A 353 -1.90 -36.05 -11.80
C ILE A 353 -0.87 -37.18 -11.96
N ALA A 354 -1.05 -38.07 -12.93
CA ALA A 354 -0.12 -39.18 -13.20
C ALA A 354 1.28 -38.70 -13.57
N VAL A 355 1.36 -37.67 -14.43
CA VAL A 355 2.62 -37.03 -14.85
C VAL A 355 3.32 -36.34 -13.67
N ASN A 356 2.59 -35.51 -12.93
CA ASN A 356 3.15 -34.70 -11.84
C ASN A 356 3.65 -35.57 -10.68
N ASN A 357 2.93 -36.65 -10.37
CA ASN A 357 3.36 -37.61 -9.35
C ASN A 357 4.36 -38.65 -9.88
N GLY A 358 4.71 -38.57 -11.17
CA GLY A 358 5.79 -39.32 -11.79
C GLY A 358 5.53 -40.82 -11.92
N PHE A 359 4.27 -41.27 -11.90
CA PHE A 359 3.89 -42.68 -12.09
C PHE A 359 3.31 -42.96 -13.49
N GLY A 360 3.18 -41.93 -14.33
CA GLY A 360 2.74 -42.09 -15.70
C GLY A 360 3.16 -40.97 -16.64
N LEU A 361 2.83 -41.15 -17.92
CA LEU A 361 2.93 -40.14 -18.96
C LEU A 361 1.54 -39.84 -19.54
N SER A 362 1.40 -38.68 -20.16
CA SER A 362 0.20 -38.28 -20.89
C SER A 362 0.53 -38.06 -22.35
N LEU A 363 -0.34 -38.54 -23.25
CA LEU A 363 -0.20 -38.40 -24.68
C LEU A 363 -1.49 -37.85 -25.28
N SER A 364 -1.37 -36.72 -25.98
CA SER A 364 -2.48 -36.07 -26.68
C SER A 364 -3.05 -37.00 -27.74
N PHE A 365 -4.37 -37.21 -27.73
CA PHE A 365 -5.02 -38.02 -28.76
C PHE A 365 -4.97 -37.35 -30.13
N SER A 366 -5.16 -36.03 -30.17
CA SER A 366 -5.10 -35.20 -31.39
C SER A 366 -3.71 -35.27 -32.03
N ASP A 367 -2.64 -35.19 -31.24
CA ASP A 367 -1.25 -35.14 -31.73
C ASP A 367 -0.56 -36.51 -31.81
N LEU A 368 -1.30 -37.58 -31.49
CA LEU A 368 -0.80 -38.96 -31.48
C LEU A 368 -0.11 -39.31 -32.81
N ASN A 369 1.16 -39.72 -32.71
CA ASN A 369 1.96 -40.30 -33.78
C ASN A 369 2.80 -41.48 -33.27
N GLU A 370 3.33 -42.27 -34.21
CA GLU A 370 4.04 -43.52 -33.94
C GLU A 370 5.33 -43.32 -33.12
N GLU A 371 6.09 -42.26 -33.43
CA GLU A 371 7.36 -41.99 -32.76
C GLU A 371 7.15 -41.66 -31.28
N GLN A 372 6.24 -40.73 -30.98
CA GLN A 372 5.92 -40.33 -29.61
C GLN A 372 5.33 -41.48 -28.81
N LEU A 373 4.42 -42.26 -29.39
CA LEU A 373 3.85 -43.43 -28.72
C LEU A 373 4.93 -44.45 -28.37
N THR A 374 5.83 -44.74 -29.32
CA THR A 374 6.95 -45.68 -29.11
C THR A 374 7.90 -45.19 -28.03
N GLN A 375 8.28 -43.91 -28.06
CA GLN A 375 9.18 -43.31 -27.07
C GLN A 375 8.57 -43.35 -25.67
N ASN A 376 7.29 -42.95 -25.52
CA ASN A 376 6.61 -42.94 -24.22
C ASN A 376 6.46 -44.35 -23.64
N ILE A 377 6.13 -45.36 -24.46
CA ILE A 377 6.06 -46.75 -24.00
C ILE A 377 7.45 -47.22 -23.53
N LYS A 378 8.51 -46.94 -24.28
CA LYS A 378 9.88 -47.32 -23.89
C LYS A 378 10.33 -46.62 -22.62
N GLU A 379 10.01 -45.35 -22.45
CA GLU A 379 10.32 -44.56 -21.26
C GLU A 379 9.65 -45.17 -20.02
N LEU A 380 8.34 -45.46 -20.10
CA LEU A 380 7.58 -46.06 -18.99
C LEU A 380 8.04 -47.47 -18.62
N LEU A 381 8.49 -48.27 -19.61
CA LEU A 381 8.94 -49.63 -19.37
C LEU A 381 10.37 -49.72 -18.80
N HIS A 382 11.26 -48.81 -19.20
CA HIS A 382 12.69 -48.93 -18.86
C HIS A 382 13.18 -47.93 -17.80
N ASN A 383 12.49 -46.80 -17.60
CA ASN A 383 12.87 -45.86 -16.55
C ASN A 383 12.25 -46.30 -15.21
N PRO A 384 13.05 -46.75 -14.23
CA PRO A 384 12.54 -47.28 -12.97
C PRO A 384 11.78 -46.23 -12.14
N LYS A 385 11.95 -44.94 -12.43
CA LYS A 385 11.21 -43.84 -11.79
C LYS A 385 9.69 -44.09 -11.79
N TYR A 386 9.11 -44.47 -12.93
CA TYR A 386 7.66 -44.62 -13.06
C TYR A 386 7.13 -45.79 -12.25
N TYR A 387 7.82 -46.93 -12.32
CA TYR A 387 7.50 -48.11 -11.52
C TYR A 387 7.63 -47.83 -10.02
N ASN A 388 8.75 -47.26 -9.58
CA ASN A 388 9.00 -46.95 -8.18
C ASN A 388 7.97 -45.95 -7.63
N ASN A 389 7.63 -44.91 -8.40
CA ASN A 389 6.60 -43.96 -8.00
C ASN A 389 5.21 -44.61 -7.97
N ALA A 390 4.86 -45.47 -8.94
CA ALA A 390 3.61 -46.21 -8.91
C ALA A 390 3.49 -47.09 -7.65
N LYS A 391 4.56 -47.81 -7.29
CA LYS A 391 4.61 -48.62 -6.05
C LYS A 391 4.52 -47.79 -4.79
N LYS A 392 5.24 -46.67 -4.71
CA LYS A 392 5.12 -45.71 -3.60
C LYS A 392 3.70 -45.19 -3.43
N ARG A 393 2.98 -44.91 -4.53
CA ARG A 393 1.58 -44.47 -4.45
C ARG A 393 0.65 -45.59 -4.01
N ALA A 394 0.90 -46.83 -4.42
CA ALA A 394 0.18 -47.99 -3.91
C ALA A 394 0.38 -48.13 -2.39
N GLU A 395 1.61 -48.04 -1.89
CA GLU A 395 1.91 -48.10 -0.45
C GLU A 395 1.11 -47.05 0.33
N ILE A 396 1.14 -45.79 -0.10
CA ILE A 396 0.35 -44.71 0.52
C ILE A 396 -1.16 -44.99 0.41
N PHE A 397 -1.62 -45.58 -0.70
CA PHE A 397 -3.03 -45.93 -0.88
C PHE A 397 -3.49 -46.99 0.14
N HIS A 398 -2.65 -47.98 0.41
CA HIS A 398 -2.94 -49.09 1.33
C HIS A 398 -2.74 -48.73 2.80
N ASP A 399 -1.95 -47.71 3.10
CA ASP A 399 -1.70 -47.24 4.48
C ASP A 399 -2.90 -46.46 5.03
N ARG A 400 -3.88 -47.20 5.55
CA ARG A 400 -5.11 -46.66 6.14
C ARG A 400 -5.57 -47.49 7.35
N LEU A 401 -6.15 -46.82 8.34
CA LEU A 401 -6.62 -47.45 9.58
C LEU A 401 -7.82 -48.40 9.36
N VAL A 402 -8.71 -48.05 8.44
CA VAL A 402 -9.96 -48.78 8.15
C VAL A 402 -10.14 -48.89 6.64
N SER A 403 -10.76 -49.98 6.17
CA SER A 403 -11.05 -50.16 4.75
C SER A 403 -12.07 -49.10 4.25
N PRO A 404 -11.98 -48.66 2.98
CA PRO A 404 -12.90 -47.65 2.45
C PRO A 404 -14.37 -48.09 2.49
N MET A 405 -14.64 -49.39 2.35
CA MET A 405 -15.99 -49.94 2.47
C MET A 405 -16.52 -49.83 3.90
N GLU A 406 -15.73 -50.22 4.91
CA GLU A 406 -16.15 -50.11 6.31
C GLU A 406 -16.32 -48.64 6.74
N THR A 407 -15.46 -47.72 6.25
CA THR A 407 -15.66 -46.28 6.45
C THR A 407 -16.99 -45.79 5.87
N ALA A 408 -17.33 -46.21 4.64
CA ALA A 408 -18.61 -45.84 4.02
C ALA A 408 -19.81 -46.35 4.84
N LEU A 409 -19.77 -47.62 5.26
CA LEU A 409 -20.84 -48.25 6.03
C LEU A 409 -21.04 -47.56 7.38
N TYR A 410 -19.94 -47.27 8.10
CA TYR A 410 -20.00 -46.54 9.37
C TYR A 410 -20.71 -45.19 9.22
N TRP A 411 -20.35 -44.39 8.22
CA TRP A 411 -20.94 -43.06 8.03
C TRP A 411 -22.39 -43.11 7.55
N ILE A 412 -22.75 -44.12 6.75
CA ILE A 412 -24.14 -44.39 6.35
C ILE A 412 -24.98 -44.71 7.59
N GLU A 413 -24.54 -45.66 8.42
CA GLU A 413 -25.21 -46.03 9.67
C GLU A 413 -25.24 -44.89 10.68
N TYR A 414 -24.19 -44.05 10.73
CA TYR A 414 -24.14 -42.85 11.56
C TYR A 414 -25.26 -41.86 11.19
N VAL A 415 -25.43 -41.56 9.91
CA VAL A 415 -26.49 -40.65 9.45
C VAL A 415 -27.89 -41.21 9.76
N ILE A 416 -28.09 -42.51 9.55
CA ILE A 416 -29.35 -43.19 9.92
C ILE A 416 -29.61 -43.04 11.42
N LYS A 417 -28.63 -43.41 12.25
CA LYS A 417 -28.71 -43.38 13.72
C LYS A 417 -29.04 -42.00 14.26
N HIS A 418 -28.48 -40.96 13.66
CA HIS A 418 -28.61 -39.57 14.11
C HIS A 418 -29.68 -38.78 13.36
N LYS A 419 -30.43 -39.41 12.44
CA LYS A 419 -31.45 -38.76 11.59
C LYS A 419 -30.90 -37.53 10.86
N GLY A 420 -29.70 -37.68 10.30
CA GLY A 420 -28.94 -36.61 9.67
C GLY A 420 -27.66 -36.25 10.43
N ALA A 421 -26.92 -35.25 9.92
CA ALA A 421 -25.67 -34.78 10.51
C ALA A 421 -25.53 -33.24 10.54
N PRO A 422 -26.50 -32.49 11.11
CA PRO A 422 -26.45 -31.02 11.12
C PRO A 422 -25.23 -30.45 11.87
N HIS A 423 -24.66 -31.18 12.82
CA HIS A 423 -23.48 -30.78 13.58
C HIS A 423 -22.18 -30.81 12.76
N LEU A 424 -22.16 -31.41 11.56
CA LEU A 424 -21.03 -31.36 10.62
C LEU A 424 -21.14 -30.20 9.62
N ARG A 425 -22.23 -29.42 9.68
CA ARG A 425 -22.52 -28.31 8.78
C ARG A 425 -21.62 -27.11 9.10
N VAL A 426 -21.07 -26.49 8.05
CA VAL A 426 -20.31 -25.25 8.16
C VAL A 426 -21.19 -24.02 7.88
N ALA A 427 -20.82 -22.89 8.49
CA ALA A 427 -21.55 -21.61 8.35
C ALA A 427 -21.64 -21.09 6.90
N ALA A 428 -20.79 -21.57 5.99
CA ALA A 428 -20.84 -21.20 4.58
C ALA A 428 -22.19 -21.52 3.92
N LEU A 429 -22.89 -22.55 4.39
CA LEU A 429 -24.21 -22.94 3.88
C LEU A 429 -25.34 -21.97 4.29
N ASP A 430 -25.12 -21.13 5.30
CA ASP A 430 -26.09 -20.13 5.76
C ASP A 430 -25.88 -18.76 5.06
N LEU A 431 -24.89 -18.64 4.17
CA LEU A 431 -24.57 -17.43 3.43
C LEU A 431 -25.18 -17.45 2.02
N PRO A 432 -25.83 -16.36 1.56
CA PRO A 432 -26.16 -16.22 0.16
C PRO A 432 -24.89 -16.03 -0.69
N TRP A 433 -24.95 -16.43 -1.97
CA TRP A 433 -23.80 -16.49 -2.87
C TRP A 433 -22.97 -15.20 -2.93
N TYR A 434 -23.61 -14.02 -2.88
CA TYR A 434 -22.90 -12.73 -2.95
C TYR A 434 -22.09 -12.42 -1.69
N LYS A 435 -22.52 -12.89 -0.50
CA LYS A 435 -21.75 -12.79 0.75
C LYS A 435 -20.62 -13.82 0.78
N TYR A 436 -20.89 -15.04 0.34
CA TYR A 436 -19.87 -16.09 0.22
C TYR A 436 -18.71 -15.67 -0.69
N LEU A 437 -19.01 -14.96 -1.78
CA LEU A 437 -18.02 -14.41 -2.72
C LEU A 437 -17.43 -13.06 -2.30
N LEU A 438 -17.82 -12.51 -1.15
CA LEU A 438 -17.41 -11.18 -0.67
C LEU A 438 -17.69 -10.06 -1.67
N LEU A 439 -18.71 -10.19 -2.53
CA LEU A 439 -19.05 -9.17 -3.53
C LEU A 439 -19.60 -7.90 -2.86
N ASP A 440 -20.25 -8.05 -1.72
CA ASP A 440 -20.64 -6.94 -0.85
C ASP A 440 -19.40 -6.19 -0.33
N VAL A 441 -18.36 -6.91 0.12
CA VAL A 441 -17.07 -6.32 0.53
C VAL A 441 -16.34 -5.67 -0.65
N ILE A 442 -16.25 -6.33 -1.81
CA ILE A 442 -15.61 -5.77 -3.01
C ILE A 442 -16.36 -4.52 -3.50
N SER A 443 -17.69 -4.54 -3.46
CA SER A 443 -18.50 -3.37 -3.81
C SER A 443 -18.32 -2.20 -2.84
N PHE A 444 -17.94 -2.49 -1.59
CA PHE A 444 -17.57 -1.50 -0.59
C PHE A 444 -16.16 -0.94 -0.84
N VAL A 445 -15.24 -1.72 -1.42
CA VAL A 445 -13.91 -1.29 -1.86
C VAL A 445 -14.00 -0.64 -3.25
N ARG A 446 -14.62 0.55 -3.33
CA ARG A 446 -14.62 1.38 -4.56
C ARG A 446 -13.29 2.12 -4.75
N SER A 447 -12.96 2.41 -6.01
CA SER A 447 -11.94 3.40 -6.37
C SER A 447 -12.29 4.75 -5.72
N ALA A 448 -11.41 5.22 -4.84
CA ALA A 448 -11.58 6.50 -4.18
C ALA A 448 -11.33 7.69 -5.13
N ARG A 449 -12.10 8.75 -4.96
CA ARG A 449 -11.88 10.07 -5.57
C ARG A 449 -10.94 10.88 -4.69
N ILE A 450 -9.75 11.20 -5.21
CA ILE A 450 -8.67 11.84 -4.46
C ILE A 450 -8.45 13.24 -5.02
N LEU A 451 -8.44 14.26 -4.15
CA LEU A 451 -8.03 15.62 -4.51
C LEU A 451 -6.61 15.89 -4.00
N GLY A 452 -5.68 16.14 -4.91
CA GLY A 452 -4.34 16.64 -4.62
C GLY A 452 -4.25 18.16 -4.75
N ILE A 453 -3.73 18.86 -3.75
CA ILE A 453 -3.52 20.32 -3.76
C ILE A 453 -2.02 20.60 -3.70
N TYR A 454 -1.40 20.79 -4.86
CA TYR A 454 0.05 20.97 -5.03
C TYR A 454 0.40 22.19 -5.91
N PRO A 455 0.03 23.42 -5.48
CA PRO A 455 0.11 24.62 -6.31
C PRO A 455 1.48 25.32 -6.25
N LEU A 456 2.41 24.88 -5.39
CA LEU A 456 3.69 25.55 -5.26
C LEU A 456 4.51 25.44 -6.56
N PRO A 457 4.98 26.56 -7.12
CA PRO A 457 5.64 26.58 -8.42
C PRO A 457 7.12 26.14 -8.38
N GLY A 458 7.51 25.37 -7.36
CA GLY A 458 8.82 24.74 -7.27
C GLY A 458 8.78 23.35 -7.91
N HIS A 459 9.60 23.11 -8.94
CA HIS A 459 9.70 21.79 -9.58
C HIS A 459 9.97 20.65 -8.57
N SER A 460 10.72 20.93 -7.49
CA SER A 460 11.00 19.96 -6.43
C SER A 460 9.76 19.56 -5.63
N HIS A 461 8.85 20.49 -5.34
CA HIS A 461 7.59 20.20 -4.64
C HIS A 461 6.60 19.48 -5.57
N TYR A 462 6.46 19.97 -6.80
CA TYR A 462 5.59 19.36 -7.80
C TYR A 462 5.96 17.89 -8.04
N LEU A 463 7.26 17.56 -8.15
CA LEU A 463 7.72 16.19 -8.39
C LEU A 463 7.27 15.21 -7.30
N LEU A 464 7.24 15.64 -6.04
CA LEU A 464 6.81 14.80 -4.92
C LEU A 464 5.32 14.49 -5.03
N GLY A 465 4.48 15.52 -5.17
CA GLY A 465 3.03 15.36 -5.34
C GLY A 465 2.68 14.55 -6.58
N SER A 466 3.21 14.93 -7.76
CA SER A 466 2.91 14.25 -9.02
C SER A 466 3.31 12.77 -9.00
N THR A 467 4.41 12.42 -8.33
CA THR A 467 4.81 11.01 -8.21
C THR A 467 3.82 10.20 -7.38
N LEU A 468 3.33 10.73 -6.25
CA LEU A 468 2.32 10.06 -5.42
C LEU A 468 0.97 9.95 -6.16
N PHE A 469 0.48 11.06 -6.72
CA PHE A 469 -0.83 11.10 -7.38
C PHE A 469 -0.92 10.20 -8.61
N LYS A 470 0.17 10.10 -9.38
CA LYS A 470 0.25 9.16 -10.50
C LYS A 470 0.20 7.71 -10.04
N GLU A 471 0.92 7.37 -8.98
CA GLU A 471 0.87 6.00 -8.44
C GLU A 471 -0.55 5.66 -7.94
N LEU A 472 -1.21 6.58 -7.23
CA LEU A 472 -2.59 6.40 -6.79
C LEU A 472 -3.54 6.15 -7.98
N ALA A 473 -3.39 6.94 -9.05
CA ALA A 473 -4.16 6.73 -10.27
C ALA A 473 -3.82 5.42 -10.99
N GLU A 474 -2.54 5.03 -11.10
CA GLU A 474 -2.14 3.72 -11.66
C GLU A 474 -2.73 2.53 -10.88
N ARG A 475 -3.02 2.72 -9.58
CA ARG A 475 -3.72 1.75 -8.73
C ARG A 475 -5.25 1.80 -8.85
N GLY A 476 -5.76 2.61 -9.77
CA GLY A 476 -7.17 2.67 -10.12
C GLY A 476 -7.97 3.74 -9.40
N HIS A 477 -7.37 4.63 -8.62
CA HIS A 477 -8.04 5.78 -8.01
C HIS A 477 -8.41 6.84 -9.06
N ASP A 478 -9.44 7.64 -8.78
CA ASP A 478 -9.82 8.81 -9.57
C ASP A 478 -9.18 10.07 -8.98
N VAL A 479 -8.11 10.56 -9.62
CA VAL A 479 -7.25 11.57 -9.02
C VAL A 479 -7.39 12.91 -9.73
N THR A 480 -7.76 13.95 -9.00
CA THR A 480 -7.76 15.35 -9.46
C THR A 480 -6.64 16.11 -8.77
N VAL A 481 -5.81 16.86 -9.49
CA VAL A 481 -4.66 17.57 -8.92
C VAL A 481 -4.65 19.05 -9.31
N ILE A 482 -4.64 19.95 -8.32
CA ILE A 482 -4.36 21.39 -8.52
C ILE A 482 -2.85 21.58 -8.58
N ASN A 483 -2.32 22.07 -9.70
CA ASN A 483 -0.88 22.32 -9.86
C ASN A 483 -0.55 23.34 -10.97
N THR A 484 0.73 23.74 -11.07
CA THR A 484 1.22 24.78 -11.99
C THR A 484 1.84 24.26 -13.29
N PHE A 485 2.25 22.99 -13.37
CA PHE A 485 3.08 22.49 -14.48
C PHE A 485 2.33 21.61 -15.48
N GLY A 486 1.25 20.96 -15.06
CA GLY A 486 0.53 19.94 -15.82
C GLY A 486 1.33 18.64 -15.98
N GLU A 487 0.66 17.49 -15.93
CA GLU A 487 1.29 16.20 -16.15
C GLU A 487 1.40 15.88 -17.65
N LYS A 488 2.63 15.82 -18.17
CA LYS A 488 2.89 15.54 -19.59
C LYS A 488 2.72 14.05 -19.95
N ASN A 489 2.86 13.16 -18.96
CA ASN A 489 2.76 11.72 -19.14
C ASN A 489 1.74 11.14 -18.13
N PRO A 490 0.44 11.35 -18.35
CA PRO A 490 -0.59 10.88 -17.44
C PRO A 490 -0.53 9.34 -17.27
N PRO A 491 -0.98 8.82 -16.12
CA PRO A 491 -0.99 7.39 -15.82
C PRO A 491 -1.83 6.60 -16.83
N LYS A 492 -1.45 5.36 -17.08
CA LYS A 492 -2.07 4.52 -18.12
C LYS A 492 -3.31 3.77 -17.64
N ASN A 493 -3.35 3.39 -16.37
CA ASN A 493 -4.35 2.45 -15.85
C ASN A 493 -5.49 3.09 -15.03
N GLY A 494 -5.49 4.41 -14.81
CA GLY A 494 -6.56 5.09 -14.04
C GLY A 494 -6.80 6.54 -14.42
N SER A 495 -7.75 7.18 -13.73
CA SER A 495 -8.21 8.54 -14.01
C SER A 495 -7.29 9.58 -13.37
N TYR A 496 -6.86 10.56 -14.16
CA TYR A 496 -6.00 11.64 -13.71
C TYR A 496 -6.40 12.95 -14.40
N ARG A 497 -6.76 13.97 -13.61
CA ARG A 497 -7.22 15.28 -14.09
C ARG A 497 -6.44 16.41 -13.43
N ASP A 498 -5.81 17.27 -14.23
CA ASP A 498 -5.18 18.48 -13.73
C ASP A 498 -6.14 19.67 -13.68
N ILE A 499 -6.13 20.39 -12.55
CA ILE A 499 -6.66 21.74 -12.42
C ILE A 499 -5.46 22.69 -12.54
N LEU A 500 -5.13 23.06 -13.77
CA LEU A 500 -3.92 23.80 -14.09
C LEU A 500 -4.04 25.28 -13.69
N LEU A 501 -3.02 25.78 -13.00
CA LEU A 501 -2.84 27.17 -12.59
C LEU A 501 -2.13 27.99 -13.69
N THR A 502 -2.78 28.10 -14.85
CA THR A 502 -2.25 28.76 -16.05
C THR A 502 -1.86 30.22 -15.81
N GLY A 503 -0.72 30.65 -16.33
CA GLY A 503 -0.27 32.05 -16.25
C GLY A 503 0.23 32.53 -14.88
N LEU A 504 0.19 31.71 -13.82
CA LEU A 504 0.73 32.07 -12.50
C LEU A 504 2.26 31.97 -12.41
N TRP A 505 2.88 31.15 -13.26
CA TRP A 505 4.34 30.90 -13.22
C TRP A 505 5.01 30.75 -14.60
N GLU A 506 4.31 31.06 -15.68
CA GLU A 506 4.96 31.17 -16.99
C GLU A 506 5.97 32.33 -16.92
N GLU A 507 7.26 32.03 -17.12
CA GLU A 507 8.33 33.04 -17.15
C GLU A 507 8.02 34.06 -18.24
N LYS A 508 7.41 35.20 -17.86
CA LYS A 508 7.24 36.34 -18.76
C LYS A 508 8.58 37.08 -18.85
N PRO A 509 9.17 37.23 -20.05
CA PRO A 509 10.39 38.00 -20.22
C PRO A 509 10.18 39.44 -19.70
N GLY A 510 11.01 39.89 -18.76
CA GLY A 510 11.03 41.29 -18.29
C GLY A 510 10.30 41.58 -16.97
N GLN A 511 9.73 40.61 -16.26
CA GLN A 511 9.31 40.82 -14.87
C GLN A 511 10.50 40.63 -13.90
N GLN A 512 10.54 41.44 -12.84
CA GLN A 512 11.62 41.55 -11.85
C GLN A 512 12.10 40.16 -11.39
N GLU A 513 13.28 39.73 -11.86
CA GLU A 513 13.79 38.40 -11.59
C GLU A 513 13.99 38.18 -10.08
N TRP A 514 13.35 37.14 -9.54
CA TRP A 514 13.55 36.68 -8.18
C TRP A 514 14.94 36.08 -8.01
N ASN A 515 15.88 36.86 -7.50
CA ASN A 515 17.21 36.38 -7.15
C ASN A 515 17.25 35.89 -5.69
N MET A 516 17.17 34.58 -5.50
CA MET A 516 17.15 33.93 -4.19
C MET A 516 18.50 34.00 -3.44
N PHE A 517 19.61 34.33 -4.11
CA PHE A 517 20.89 34.57 -3.43
C PHE A 517 20.84 35.78 -2.49
N LYS A 518 19.90 36.71 -2.69
CA LYS A 518 19.68 37.84 -1.77
C LYS A 518 19.17 37.41 -0.38
N ARG A 519 18.76 36.15 -0.21
CA ARG A 519 18.38 35.60 1.10
C ARG A 519 19.57 35.12 1.93
N GLU A 520 20.77 35.11 1.36
CA GLU A 520 21.99 34.73 2.07
C GLU A 520 22.20 35.61 3.31
N GLY A 521 22.47 34.97 4.45
CA GLY A 521 22.81 35.66 5.68
C GLY A 521 21.66 36.43 6.36
N LEU A 522 20.41 36.24 5.92
CA LEU A 522 19.25 36.75 6.66
C LEU A 522 19.18 36.11 8.06
N ASN A 523 18.89 36.92 9.06
CA ASN A 523 18.63 36.43 10.41
C ASN A 523 17.39 35.49 10.40
N PRO A 524 17.41 34.36 11.13
CA PRO A 524 16.29 33.41 11.27
C PRO A 524 14.91 34.03 11.53
N PHE A 525 14.83 35.09 12.34
CA PHE A 525 13.57 35.80 12.63
C PHE A 525 13.00 36.49 11.37
N VAL A 526 13.86 37.20 10.65
CA VAL A 526 13.50 37.87 9.37
C VAL A 526 13.17 36.82 8.32
N SER A 527 13.93 35.74 8.25
CA SER A 527 13.67 34.63 7.32
C SER A 527 12.30 34.00 7.57
N SER A 528 11.91 33.82 8.83
CA SER A 528 10.58 33.32 9.21
C SER A 528 9.46 34.25 8.76
N TYR A 529 9.60 35.56 9.03
CA TYR A 529 8.62 36.56 8.60
C TYR A 529 8.47 36.62 7.08
N VAL A 530 9.59 36.70 6.35
CA VAL A 530 9.58 36.73 4.87
C VAL A 530 8.96 35.45 4.29
N THR A 531 9.20 34.29 4.90
CA THR A 531 8.61 33.04 4.42
C THR A 531 7.10 33.02 4.64
N ALA A 532 6.61 33.51 5.79
CA ALA A 532 5.19 33.63 6.08
C ALA A 532 4.47 34.57 5.09
N THR A 533 5.02 35.75 4.80
CA THR A 533 4.42 36.73 3.87
C THR A 533 4.44 36.27 2.42
N LEU A 534 5.51 35.59 1.99
CA LEU A 534 5.56 34.99 0.66
C LEU A 534 4.50 33.90 0.52
N SER A 535 4.33 33.08 1.55
CA SER A 535 3.35 32.00 1.52
C SER A 535 1.90 32.52 1.42
N GLU A 536 1.59 33.56 2.19
CA GLU A 536 0.30 34.28 2.10
C GLU A 536 -0.01 34.68 0.65
N LYS A 537 0.95 35.31 -0.04
CA LYS A 537 0.79 35.72 -1.44
C LYS A 537 0.56 34.53 -2.38
N PHE A 538 1.29 33.42 -2.21
CA PHE A 538 1.12 32.22 -3.05
C PHE A 538 -0.25 31.56 -2.84
N VAL A 539 -0.70 31.49 -1.60
CA VAL A 539 -2.01 30.95 -1.24
C VAL A 539 -3.11 31.81 -1.86
N GLU A 540 -3.05 33.13 -1.72
CA GLU A 540 -4.04 34.04 -2.31
C GLU A 540 -4.11 33.89 -3.83
N LEU A 541 -2.96 33.88 -4.51
CA LEU A 541 -2.88 33.69 -5.96
C LEU A 541 -3.53 32.37 -6.41
N THR A 542 -3.32 31.30 -5.64
CA THR A 542 -3.92 29.99 -5.94
C THR A 542 -5.44 30.01 -5.73
N LEU A 543 -5.89 30.49 -4.57
CA LEU A 543 -7.33 30.51 -4.24
C LEU A 543 -8.13 31.42 -5.17
N ASN A 544 -7.54 32.53 -5.61
CA ASN A 544 -8.17 33.46 -6.55
C ASN A 544 -8.20 32.95 -8.00
N HIS A 545 -7.47 31.87 -8.32
CA HIS A 545 -7.37 31.38 -9.69
C HIS A 545 -8.71 30.82 -10.19
N GLU A 546 -9.11 31.16 -11.42
CA GLU A 546 -10.43 30.83 -11.95
C GLU A 546 -10.74 29.32 -11.94
N ASN A 547 -9.75 28.48 -12.24
CA ASN A 547 -9.92 27.02 -12.27
C ASN A 547 -10.13 26.43 -10.86
N VAL A 548 -9.53 27.04 -9.84
CA VAL A 548 -9.75 26.66 -8.43
C VAL A 548 -11.15 27.08 -7.99
N GLN A 549 -11.56 28.30 -8.34
CA GLN A 549 -12.91 28.80 -8.08
C GLN A 549 -14.00 27.97 -8.77
N LYS A 550 -13.75 27.50 -10.01
CA LYS A 550 -14.65 26.56 -10.71
C LYS A 550 -14.76 25.24 -9.95
N LEU A 551 -13.64 24.67 -9.49
CA LEU A 551 -13.65 23.44 -8.70
C LEU A 551 -14.44 23.60 -7.39
N LEU A 552 -14.20 24.69 -6.64
CA LEU A 552 -14.93 24.95 -5.40
C LEU A 552 -16.46 25.06 -5.62
N LYS A 553 -16.89 25.59 -6.77
CA LYS A 553 -18.31 25.75 -7.13
C LYS A 553 -18.92 24.56 -7.89
N SER A 554 -18.15 23.51 -8.14
CA SER A 554 -18.55 22.38 -9.00
C SER A 554 -19.59 21.44 -8.38
N GLY A 555 -19.69 21.41 -7.04
CA GLY A 555 -20.47 20.40 -6.32
C GLY A 555 -19.84 19.00 -6.31
N GLU A 556 -18.60 18.86 -6.79
CA GLU A 556 -17.85 17.61 -6.74
C GLU A 556 -17.63 17.12 -5.31
N LYS A 557 -17.32 15.82 -5.16
CA LYS A 557 -17.07 15.15 -3.89
C LYS A 557 -15.80 14.30 -3.99
N PHE A 558 -15.02 14.31 -2.91
CA PHE A 558 -13.77 13.57 -2.78
C PHE A 558 -13.80 12.72 -1.52
N ASP A 559 -13.14 11.56 -1.56
CA ASP A 559 -13.02 10.64 -0.44
C ASP A 559 -11.81 10.98 0.45
N VAL A 560 -10.85 11.75 -0.05
CA VAL A 560 -9.73 12.30 0.70
C VAL A 560 -9.13 13.53 0.00
N VAL A 561 -8.66 14.49 0.78
CA VAL A 561 -7.87 15.64 0.31
C VAL A 561 -6.43 15.48 0.77
N ILE A 562 -5.48 15.59 -0.16
CA ILE A 562 -4.04 15.54 0.10
C ILE A 562 -3.45 16.90 -0.27
N THR A 563 -2.94 17.63 0.70
CA THR A 563 -2.34 18.96 0.48
C THR A 563 -0.83 18.93 0.68
N ASP A 564 -0.11 19.69 -0.15
CA ASP A 564 1.27 20.06 0.16
C ASP A 564 1.28 20.88 1.46
N GLN A 565 2.17 20.52 2.40
CA GLN A 565 2.31 21.22 3.67
C GLN A 565 3.63 21.99 3.73
N PHE A 566 3.58 23.23 3.26
CA PHE A 566 4.69 24.18 3.32
C PHE A 566 4.15 25.60 3.51
N LEU A 567 3.52 25.83 4.67
CA LEU A 567 2.86 27.09 5.04
C LEU A 567 1.69 27.43 4.13
N THR A 568 0.86 26.45 3.90
CA THR A 568 -0.26 26.47 2.95
C THR A 568 -1.58 26.19 3.67
N ASP A 569 -1.69 26.66 4.92
CA ASP A 569 -2.73 26.24 5.86
C ASP A 569 -4.17 26.54 5.42
N ALA A 570 -4.42 27.60 4.63
CA ALA A 570 -5.74 27.86 4.07
C ALA A 570 -6.26 26.74 3.14
N PHE A 571 -5.38 25.96 2.49
CA PHE A 571 -5.80 24.86 1.63
C PHE A 571 -6.44 23.70 2.40
N LYS A 572 -6.22 23.62 3.73
CA LYS A 572 -6.90 22.62 4.57
C LYS A 572 -8.41 22.77 4.55
N ALA A 573 -8.92 23.99 4.31
CA ALA A 573 -10.36 24.24 4.20
C ALA A 573 -11.04 23.48 3.05
N PHE A 574 -10.28 23.00 2.05
CA PHE A 574 -10.82 22.10 1.02
C PHE A 574 -11.35 20.79 1.62
N ALA A 575 -10.74 20.28 2.69
CA ALA A 575 -11.20 19.07 3.37
C ALA A 575 -12.61 19.26 3.95
N ILE A 576 -12.87 20.42 4.57
CA ILE A 576 -14.21 20.75 5.08
C ILE A 576 -15.18 21.03 3.94
N HIS A 577 -14.77 21.81 2.94
CA HIS A 577 -15.61 22.16 1.79
C HIS A 577 -16.14 20.92 1.06
N PHE A 578 -15.28 19.90 0.91
CA PHE A 578 -15.61 18.66 0.22
C PHE A 578 -16.08 17.53 1.15
N ASP A 579 -16.11 17.73 2.47
CA ASP A 579 -16.45 16.74 3.50
C ASP A 579 -15.59 15.47 3.40
N ALA A 580 -14.27 15.65 3.44
CA ALA A 580 -13.27 14.61 3.23
C ALA A 580 -12.16 14.64 4.31
N PRO A 581 -11.62 13.48 4.72
CA PRO A 581 -10.40 13.41 5.52
C PRO A 581 -9.22 14.15 4.88
N LEU A 582 -8.32 14.67 5.72
CA LEU A 582 -7.19 15.49 5.28
C LEU A 582 -5.85 14.78 5.53
N ILE A 583 -5.03 14.68 4.49
CA ILE A 583 -3.65 14.21 4.55
C ILE A 583 -2.72 15.37 4.20
N ALA A 584 -1.70 15.59 5.02
CA ALA A 584 -0.61 16.51 4.74
C ALA A 584 0.58 15.74 4.15
N LEU A 585 0.99 16.03 2.92
CA LEU A 585 2.23 15.52 2.35
C LEU A 585 3.33 16.58 2.53
N CYS A 586 4.37 16.21 3.25
CA CYS A 586 5.46 17.09 3.66
C CYS A 586 6.73 16.78 2.86
N PRO A 587 7.37 17.79 2.26
CA PRO A 587 8.58 17.59 1.45
C PRO A 587 9.83 17.21 2.26
N GLY A 588 9.78 17.34 3.59
CA GLY A 588 10.85 17.01 4.52
C GLY A 588 10.36 16.30 5.79
N GLY A 589 11.20 16.32 6.83
CA GLY A 589 10.88 15.73 8.15
C GLY A 589 10.05 16.65 9.05
N PRO A 590 9.89 16.30 10.33
CA PRO A 590 9.14 17.09 11.30
C PRO A 590 9.73 18.50 11.50
N THR A 591 8.87 19.52 11.54
CA THR A 591 9.25 20.93 11.73
C THR A 591 8.26 21.65 12.64
N PHE A 592 8.58 22.89 13.04
CA PHE A 592 7.71 23.70 13.89
C PHE A 592 6.34 24.03 13.29
N TRP A 593 6.15 23.89 11.96
CA TRP A 593 4.85 24.08 11.30
C TRP A 593 4.14 22.76 10.92
N ILE A 594 4.80 21.62 11.10
CA ILE A 594 4.22 20.28 10.86
C ILE A 594 3.80 19.66 12.19
N ASN A 595 4.65 19.76 13.21
CA ASN A 595 4.45 19.15 14.52
C ASN A 595 3.11 19.53 15.18
N PRO A 596 2.69 20.81 15.17
CA PRO A 596 1.42 21.20 15.81
C PRO A 596 0.18 20.59 15.14
N LEU A 597 0.24 20.23 13.84
CA LEU A 597 -0.91 19.70 13.10
C LEU A 597 -1.45 18.39 13.68
N VAL A 598 -0.58 17.62 14.31
CA VAL A 598 -0.87 16.28 14.84
C VAL A 598 -0.40 16.09 16.28
N GLY A 599 0.00 17.17 16.96
CA GLY A 599 0.42 17.15 18.36
C GLY A 599 1.75 16.42 18.59
N ASN A 600 2.64 16.41 17.60
CA ASN A 600 3.95 15.77 17.73
C ASN A 600 4.86 16.56 18.66
N PRO A 601 5.49 15.94 19.68
CA PRO A 601 6.37 16.66 20.59
C PRO A 601 7.64 17.14 19.89
N SER A 602 8.06 18.37 20.17
CA SER A 602 9.29 18.93 19.61
C SER A 602 10.14 19.66 20.65
N PRO A 603 10.83 18.94 21.55
CA PRO A 603 11.55 19.59 22.65
C PRO A 603 12.72 20.45 22.14
N SER A 604 12.65 21.77 22.40
CA SER A 604 13.71 22.73 22.04
C SER A 604 15.07 22.46 22.70
N SER A 605 15.13 21.53 23.66
CA SER A 605 16.36 21.15 24.35
C SER A 605 17.33 20.33 23.50
N TYR A 606 16.84 19.57 22.51
CA TYR A 606 17.67 18.73 21.64
C TYR A 606 17.21 18.67 20.18
N ILE A 607 16.01 19.20 19.86
CA ILE A 607 15.54 19.31 18.47
C ILE A 607 15.84 20.73 17.97
N PRO A 608 16.83 20.90 17.08
CA PRO A 608 17.17 22.20 16.53
C PRO A 608 16.08 22.66 15.55
N ASN A 609 15.83 23.96 15.54
CA ASN A 609 14.98 24.62 14.57
C ASN A 609 15.65 24.53 13.19
N VAL A 610 14.85 24.20 12.18
CA VAL A 610 15.29 23.98 10.79
C VAL A 610 16.10 25.15 10.21
N LEU A 611 15.95 26.37 10.75
CA LEU A 611 16.62 27.58 10.28
C LEU A 611 18.00 27.85 10.93
N LEU A 612 18.40 27.10 11.97
CA LEU A 612 19.57 27.42 12.80
C LEU A 612 20.82 26.59 12.52
N ALA A 613 20.73 25.53 11.70
CA ALA A 613 21.87 24.66 11.35
C ALA A 613 22.69 24.18 12.57
N TYR A 614 22.03 23.95 13.71
CA TYR A 614 22.65 23.53 14.97
C TYR A 614 22.78 22.00 15.08
N PRO A 615 23.77 21.51 15.86
CA PRO A 615 23.91 20.09 16.19
C PRO A 615 22.76 19.55 17.02
N SER A 616 22.65 18.22 17.07
CA SER A 616 21.85 17.49 18.06
C SER A 616 22.28 17.79 19.50
N LYS A 617 23.60 17.87 19.73
CA LYS A 617 24.24 18.20 21.02
C LYS A 617 24.50 19.70 21.12
N MET A 618 23.44 20.47 21.34
CA MET A 618 23.52 21.93 21.52
C MET A 618 24.15 22.32 22.86
N THR A 619 25.00 23.34 22.83
CA THR A 619 25.46 24.13 23.99
C THR A 619 24.30 24.86 24.65
N PHE A 620 24.50 25.41 25.85
CA PHE A 620 23.47 26.23 26.51
C PHE A 620 23.01 27.40 25.64
N TYR A 621 23.94 28.12 25.01
CA TYR A 621 23.62 29.24 24.14
C TYR A 621 22.82 28.81 22.90
N GLU A 622 23.23 27.73 22.24
CA GLU A 622 22.49 27.18 21.10
C GLU A 622 21.08 26.73 21.50
N ARG A 623 20.91 26.06 22.66
CA ARG A 623 19.57 25.70 23.18
C ARG A 623 18.71 26.92 23.50
N MET A 624 19.31 27.96 24.08
CA MET A 624 18.63 29.22 24.36
C MET A 624 18.15 29.88 23.06
N MET A 625 19.04 30.04 22.07
CA MET A 625 18.68 30.62 20.77
C MET A 625 17.66 29.78 20.02
N ASN A 626 17.80 28.45 20.06
CA ASN A 626 16.84 27.51 19.51
C ASN A 626 15.45 27.70 20.11
N SER A 627 15.37 27.81 21.43
CA SER A 627 14.12 28.02 22.15
C SER A 627 13.49 29.38 21.82
N LEU A 628 14.30 30.45 21.78
CA LEU A 628 13.84 31.80 21.40
C LEU A 628 13.31 31.85 19.97
N THR A 629 13.98 31.17 19.02
CA THR A 629 13.50 31.08 17.64
C THR A 629 12.18 30.32 17.56
N ASN A 630 12.04 29.18 18.23
CA ASN A 630 10.76 28.45 18.28
C ASN A 630 9.64 29.30 18.90
N VAL A 631 9.88 29.99 20.03
CA VAL A 631 8.88 30.89 20.64
C VAL A 631 8.48 32.01 19.69
N PHE A 632 9.44 32.62 19.00
CA PHE A 632 9.14 33.63 17.99
C PHE A 632 8.30 33.05 16.85
N ASN A 633 8.63 31.85 16.36
CA ASN A 633 7.86 31.20 15.30
C ASN A 633 6.42 30.93 15.75
N GLU A 634 6.20 30.46 16.98
CA GLU A 634 4.87 30.27 17.55
C GLU A 634 4.09 31.60 17.62
N ILE A 635 4.72 32.69 18.07
CA ILE A 635 4.09 34.01 18.11
C ILE A 635 3.73 34.49 16.70
N LEU A 636 4.68 34.43 15.77
CA LEU A 636 4.47 34.82 14.38
C LEU A 636 3.31 34.02 13.75
N TYR A 637 3.19 32.74 14.09
CA TYR A 637 2.18 31.88 13.48
C TYR A 637 0.79 32.17 14.01
N ASN A 638 0.65 32.19 15.33
CA ASN A 638 -0.65 32.36 15.98
C ASN A 638 -1.19 33.79 15.84
N PHE A 639 -0.32 34.81 15.85
CA PHE A 639 -0.77 36.21 15.86
C PHE A 639 -0.69 36.92 14.50
N TYR A 640 0.02 36.38 13.51
CA TYR A 640 0.11 36.99 12.18
C TYR A 640 -0.31 36.03 11.07
N TYR A 641 0.37 34.88 10.94
CA TYR A 641 0.19 34.00 9.78
C TYR A 641 -1.18 33.30 9.76
N PHE A 642 -1.62 32.64 10.83
CA PHE A 642 -2.93 31.98 10.88
C PHE A 642 -4.11 32.95 10.71
N PRO A 643 -4.13 34.15 11.34
CA PRO A 643 -5.13 35.17 11.04
C PRO A 643 -5.22 35.50 9.55
N LYS A 644 -4.07 35.69 8.88
CA LYS A 644 -4.03 35.98 7.43
C LYS A 644 -4.52 34.81 6.59
N GLN A 645 -4.14 33.59 6.93
CA GLN A 645 -4.67 32.40 6.25
C GLN A 645 -6.20 32.26 6.45
N ASN A 646 -6.72 32.56 7.64
CA ASN A 646 -8.15 32.53 7.93
C ASN A 646 -8.92 33.58 7.11
N GLU A 647 -8.37 34.79 6.96
CA GLU A 647 -8.93 35.82 6.07
C GLU A 647 -9.06 35.29 4.63
N LEU A 648 -8.07 34.57 4.12
CA LEU A 648 -8.10 33.99 2.77
C LEU A 648 -9.13 32.87 2.63
N VAL A 649 -9.29 32.01 3.65
CA VAL A 649 -10.36 30.98 3.69
C VAL A 649 -11.73 31.65 3.58
N LYS A 650 -11.99 32.66 4.42
CA LYS A 650 -13.26 33.38 4.46
C LYS A 650 -13.55 34.11 3.15
N LYS A 651 -12.52 34.70 2.54
CA LYS A 651 -12.62 35.45 1.29
C LYS A 651 -12.90 34.58 0.06
N TYR A 652 -12.25 33.42 -0.06
CA TYR A 652 -12.23 32.65 -1.31
C TYR A 652 -12.93 31.29 -1.28
N ILE A 653 -13.20 30.73 -0.10
CA ILE A 653 -13.81 29.41 0.05
C ILE A 653 -15.20 29.55 0.65
N SER A 654 -15.30 29.96 1.91
CA SER A 654 -16.58 30.23 2.58
C SER A 654 -16.38 31.07 3.84
N ASN A 655 -17.26 32.03 4.06
CA ASN A 655 -17.27 32.86 5.27
C ASN A 655 -17.69 32.08 6.53
N ASP A 656 -18.33 30.92 6.35
CA ASP A 656 -18.77 30.04 7.45
C ASP A 656 -17.63 29.14 7.98
N TYR A 657 -16.50 29.10 7.29
CA TYR A 657 -15.36 28.27 7.70
C TYR A 657 -14.39 29.10 8.55
N ASP A 658 -13.99 28.52 9.67
CA ASP A 658 -12.92 29.07 10.49
C ASP A 658 -11.71 28.13 10.49
N LEU A 659 -10.57 28.65 10.05
CA LEU A 659 -9.32 27.90 9.95
C LEU A 659 -8.93 27.22 11.28
N TYR A 660 -9.23 27.84 12.43
CA TYR A 660 -8.86 27.29 13.73
C TYR A 660 -9.54 25.95 14.05
N ASP A 661 -10.74 25.71 13.50
CA ASP A 661 -11.45 24.42 13.63
C ASP A 661 -10.80 23.33 12.75
N ILE A 662 -10.02 23.72 11.74
CA ILE A 662 -9.44 22.84 10.71
C ILE A 662 -7.98 22.48 11.02
N LEU A 663 -7.21 23.40 11.58
CA LEU A 663 -5.74 23.30 11.74
C LEU A 663 -5.31 22.02 12.48
N TYR A 664 -6.15 21.53 13.39
CA TYR A 664 -5.88 20.34 14.19
C TYR A 664 -6.62 19.08 13.71
N ASN A 665 -7.29 19.11 12.56
CA ASN A 665 -8.06 17.98 12.03
C ASN A 665 -7.32 17.21 10.92
N VAL A 666 -5.98 17.26 10.91
CA VAL A 666 -5.16 16.48 9.97
C VAL A 666 -5.16 15.01 10.39
N SER A 667 -5.65 14.14 9.50
CA SER A 667 -5.77 12.70 9.74
C SER A 667 -4.42 11.97 9.67
N LEU A 668 -3.52 12.44 8.80
CA LEU A 668 -2.22 11.83 8.55
C LEU A 668 -1.21 12.84 8.01
N VAL A 669 0.05 12.68 8.41
CA VAL A 669 1.20 13.39 7.84
C VAL A 669 2.14 12.39 7.18
N LEU A 670 2.33 12.52 5.88
CA LEU A 670 3.34 11.79 5.11
C LEU A 670 4.61 12.63 5.02
N LEU A 671 5.73 12.12 5.55
CA LEU A 671 7.01 12.83 5.61
C LEU A 671 7.97 12.25 4.58
N ASN A 672 8.52 13.06 3.68
CA ASN A 672 9.57 12.61 2.76
C ASN A 672 10.95 12.44 3.46
N SER A 673 11.00 12.07 4.74
CA SER A 673 12.21 11.94 5.55
C SER A 673 12.65 10.48 5.78
N HIS A 674 13.90 10.31 6.22
CA HIS A 674 14.47 9.01 6.57
C HIS A 674 15.54 9.18 7.66
N PRO A 675 15.56 8.35 8.72
CA PRO A 675 16.55 8.41 9.80
C PRO A 675 18.01 8.20 9.39
N SER A 676 18.29 7.93 8.11
CA SER A 676 19.65 7.83 7.58
C SER A 676 20.27 9.21 7.34
N LEU A 677 19.45 10.26 7.25
CA LEU A 677 19.82 11.61 6.85
C LEU A 677 19.75 12.65 7.97
N HIS A 678 18.99 12.38 9.02
CA HIS A 678 18.80 13.29 10.15
C HIS A 678 18.84 12.54 11.47
N GLN A 679 18.92 13.29 12.56
CA GLN A 679 18.85 12.70 13.89
C GLN A 679 17.50 12.02 14.18
N PRO A 680 17.45 11.04 15.11
CA PRO A 680 16.19 10.51 15.62
C PRO A 680 15.34 11.60 16.26
N VAL A 681 14.05 11.64 15.92
CA VAL A 681 13.05 12.56 16.47
C VAL A 681 11.77 11.77 16.79
N PRO A 682 10.96 12.23 17.77
CA PRO A 682 9.70 11.56 18.08
C PRO A 682 8.69 11.71 16.94
N HIS A 683 7.90 10.65 16.72
CA HIS A 683 6.75 10.66 15.82
C HIS A 683 5.53 10.11 16.58
N VAL A 684 4.41 10.81 16.46
CA VAL A 684 3.09 10.29 16.82
C VAL A 684 2.59 9.31 15.75
N PRO A 685 1.63 8.41 16.06
CA PRO A 685 1.26 7.31 15.17
C PRO A 685 0.75 7.72 13.77
N ASN A 686 0.18 8.92 13.63
CA ASN A 686 -0.28 9.47 12.35
C ASN A 686 0.78 10.31 11.61
N MET A 687 2.07 10.14 11.94
CA MET A 687 3.21 10.65 11.16
C MET A 687 4.00 9.49 10.57
N VAL A 688 4.06 9.42 9.23
CA VAL A 688 4.65 8.28 8.52
C VAL A 688 5.76 8.74 7.59
N GLU A 689 6.95 8.20 7.78
CA GLU A 689 8.10 8.46 6.94
C GLU A 689 8.06 7.63 5.65
N ILE A 690 8.08 8.33 4.52
CA ILE A 690 8.07 7.79 3.16
C ILE A 690 9.26 8.31 2.34
N GLY A 691 10.34 8.75 3.00
CA GLY A 691 11.50 9.32 2.32
C GLY A 691 12.01 8.47 1.16
N GLY A 692 12.21 9.10 0.00
CA GLY A 692 12.67 8.44 -1.22
C GLY A 692 11.58 7.81 -2.09
N PHE A 693 10.29 7.94 -1.74
CA PHE A 693 9.18 7.42 -2.56
C PHE A 693 9.15 7.97 -4.00
N HIS A 694 9.73 9.16 -4.22
CA HIS A 694 9.84 9.81 -5.52
C HIS A 694 11.01 9.30 -6.38
N ILE A 695 11.91 8.50 -5.81
CA ILE A 695 13.08 7.96 -6.52
C ILE A 695 12.65 6.73 -7.30
N LYS A 696 12.90 6.76 -8.61
CA LYS A 696 12.60 5.65 -9.52
C LYS A 696 13.88 4.91 -9.89
N PRO A 697 13.79 3.65 -10.35
CA PRO A 697 14.93 2.96 -10.94
C PRO A 697 15.59 3.83 -12.03
N PRO A 698 16.94 3.89 -12.08
CA PRO A 698 17.64 4.76 -12.99
C PRO A 698 17.37 4.38 -14.44
N GLN A 699 17.18 5.39 -15.29
CA GLN A 699 17.00 5.24 -16.73
C GLN A 699 18.30 5.53 -17.47
N LYS A 700 18.36 5.10 -18.74
CA LYS A 700 19.51 5.38 -19.61
C LYS A 700 19.61 6.88 -19.88
N LEU A 701 20.80 7.46 -19.67
CA LEU A 701 21.04 8.86 -19.97
C LEU A 701 20.94 9.12 -21.49
N PRO A 702 20.62 10.36 -21.91
CA PRO A 702 20.77 10.78 -23.31
C PRO A 702 22.16 10.45 -23.83
N LYS A 703 22.28 10.03 -25.10
CA LYS A 703 23.51 9.47 -25.67
C LYS A 703 24.75 10.35 -25.42
N ASP A 704 24.60 11.66 -25.60
CA ASP A 704 25.70 12.62 -25.42
C ASP A 704 26.10 12.86 -23.94
N LEU A 705 25.18 12.66 -22.99
CA LEU A 705 25.49 12.63 -21.57
C LEU A 705 26.12 11.30 -21.19
N GLN A 706 25.59 10.19 -21.69
CA GLN A 706 26.12 8.85 -21.43
C GLN A 706 27.59 8.75 -21.88
N GLU A 707 27.90 9.15 -23.12
CA GLU A 707 29.27 9.18 -23.64
C GLU A 707 30.19 10.11 -22.83
N PHE A 708 29.68 11.26 -22.36
CA PHE A 708 30.44 12.17 -21.51
C PHE A 708 30.79 11.54 -20.16
N MET A 709 29.83 10.85 -19.53
CA MET A 709 30.00 10.16 -18.25
C MET A 709 30.93 8.95 -18.37
N ASP A 710 30.80 8.16 -19.45
CA ASP A 710 31.57 6.93 -19.66
C ASP A 710 33.03 7.21 -20.01
N SER A 711 33.31 8.27 -20.76
CA SER A 711 34.67 8.69 -21.13
C SER A 711 35.40 9.49 -20.03
N ALA A 712 34.91 9.48 -18.79
CA ALA A 712 35.47 10.22 -17.67
C ALA A 712 36.30 9.31 -16.76
N ASP A 713 37.52 8.97 -17.17
CA ASP A 713 38.42 8.05 -16.44
C ASP A 713 38.70 8.50 -15.00
N GLU A 714 38.88 9.80 -14.79
CA GLU A 714 39.11 10.44 -13.48
C GLU A 714 37.81 10.69 -12.70
N GLY A 715 36.66 10.33 -13.27
CA GLY A 715 35.32 10.55 -12.72
C GLY A 715 34.70 11.91 -13.06
N VAL A 716 33.44 12.06 -12.64
CA VAL A 716 32.61 13.24 -12.89
C VAL A 716 32.21 13.92 -11.58
N ILE A 717 32.21 15.25 -11.59
CA ILE A 717 31.57 16.09 -10.57
C ILE A 717 30.32 16.72 -11.18
N TYR A 718 29.19 16.61 -10.50
CA TYR A 718 27.97 17.29 -10.89
C TYR A 718 27.74 18.51 -9.99
N PHE A 719 27.45 19.66 -10.58
CA PHE A 719 27.19 20.91 -9.86
C PHE A 719 25.81 21.46 -10.22
N SER A 720 24.94 21.59 -9.21
CA SER A 720 23.60 22.16 -9.34
C SER A 720 23.14 22.91 -8.10
N MET A 721 22.75 24.17 -8.27
CA MET A 721 22.14 24.99 -7.21
C MET A 721 20.62 24.75 -7.07
N GLY A 722 20.05 23.76 -7.76
CA GLY A 722 18.63 23.43 -7.69
C GLY A 722 17.77 24.21 -8.69
N SER A 723 16.46 24.28 -8.46
CA SER A 723 15.49 24.94 -9.35
C SER A 723 15.34 26.44 -9.10
N ASN A 724 15.51 26.88 -7.85
CA ASN A 724 15.18 28.25 -7.42
C ASN A 724 16.40 29.18 -7.33
N LEU A 725 17.61 28.62 -7.28
CA LEU A 725 18.88 29.36 -7.34
C LEU A 725 19.46 29.13 -8.73
N LYS A 726 19.29 30.09 -9.63
CA LYS A 726 19.81 30.02 -11.00
C LYS A 726 21.32 30.29 -10.98
N SER A 727 22.13 29.37 -11.49
CA SER A 727 23.61 29.52 -11.52
C SER A 727 24.03 30.78 -12.30
N VAL A 728 23.28 31.19 -13.32
CA VAL A 728 23.56 32.44 -14.08
C VAL A 728 23.53 33.70 -13.20
N GLN A 729 22.86 33.64 -12.05
CA GLN A 729 22.74 34.76 -11.10
C GLN A 729 23.87 34.81 -10.06
N PHE A 730 24.87 33.92 -10.13
CA PHE A 730 26.07 34.02 -9.29
C PHE A 730 26.74 35.38 -9.50
N PRO A 731 27.16 36.08 -8.41
CA PRO A 731 28.06 37.21 -8.54
C PRO A 731 29.32 36.80 -9.31
N SER A 732 29.84 37.68 -10.17
CA SER A 732 31.00 37.39 -11.03
C SER A 732 32.17 36.83 -10.25
N GLU A 733 32.51 37.42 -9.10
CA GLU A 733 33.57 36.94 -8.20
C GLU A 733 33.41 35.46 -7.83
N LYS A 734 32.18 35.03 -7.49
CA LYS A 734 31.90 33.65 -7.07
C LYS A 734 31.88 32.70 -8.26
N ARG A 735 31.32 33.14 -9.40
CA ARG A 735 31.37 32.38 -10.67
C ARG A 735 32.82 32.14 -11.11
N ASP A 736 33.64 33.17 -11.08
CA ASP A 736 35.04 33.12 -11.53
C ASP A 736 35.88 32.24 -10.60
N ALA A 737 35.58 32.22 -9.30
CA ALA A 737 36.18 31.28 -8.36
C ALA A 737 35.90 29.81 -8.74
N PHE A 738 34.67 29.46 -9.15
CA PHE A 738 34.35 28.11 -9.66
C PHE A 738 35.05 27.81 -10.98
N ILE A 739 35.09 28.75 -11.92
CA ILE A 739 35.79 28.58 -13.21
C ILE A 739 37.27 28.26 -12.99
N LYS A 740 37.95 29.05 -12.14
CA LYS A 740 39.37 28.86 -11.82
C LYS A 740 39.63 27.56 -11.06
N ALA A 741 38.74 27.18 -10.14
CA ALA A 741 38.86 25.91 -9.43
C ALA A 741 38.66 24.72 -10.39
N PHE A 742 37.59 24.74 -11.19
CA PHE A 742 37.26 23.64 -12.10
C PHE A 742 38.31 23.45 -13.20
N SER A 743 38.94 24.52 -13.69
CA SER A 743 40.00 24.40 -14.71
C SER A 743 41.26 23.68 -14.22
N LYS A 744 41.47 23.59 -12.90
CA LYS A 744 42.59 22.88 -12.26
C LYS A 744 42.28 21.43 -11.91
N LEU A 745 41.04 20.97 -12.07
CA LEU A 745 40.63 19.60 -11.76
C LEU A 745 40.81 18.69 -12.97
N LYS A 746 41.21 17.44 -12.71
CA LYS A 746 41.28 16.38 -13.74
C LYS A 746 39.91 15.80 -14.08
N GLN A 747 38.95 15.92 -13.15
CA GLN A 747 37.59 15.44 -13.32
C GLN A 747 36.85 16.22 -14.40
N LYS A 748 35.93 15.55 -15.08
CA LYS A 748 34.93 16.22 -15.91
C LYS A 748 33.85 16.83 -15.02
N ILE A 749 33.36 18.01 -15.38
CA ILE A 749 32.34 18.73 -14.61
C ILE A 749 31.05 18.86 -15.43
N LEU A 750 29.94 18.41 -14.86
CA LEU A 750 28.60 18.74 -15.33
C LEU A 750 28.06 19.90 -14.51
N TRP A 751 27.78 21.04 -15.13
CA TRP A 751 27.25 22.20 -14.44
C TRP A 751 25.85 22.55 -14.97
N LYS A 752 24.85 22.50 -14.09
CA LYS A 752 23.52 23.07 -14.38
C LYS A 752 23.62 24.59 -14.51
N TRP A 753 23.40 25.10 -15.73
CA TRP A 753 23.55 26.50 -16.10
C TRP A 753 22.42 26.91 -17.06
N GLU A 754 21.72 27.99 -16.74
CA GLU A 754 20.46 28.36 -17.40
C GLU A 754 20.65 29.03 -18.78
N ASP A 755 21.80 29.67 -19.03
CA ASP A 755 22.11 30.32 -20.31
C ASP A 755 22.86 29.39 -21.29
N ASP A 756 22.95 29.79 -22.55
CA ASP A 756 23.72 29.05 -23.57
C ASP A 756 25.24 29.26 -23.48
N VAL A 757 25.67 30.32 -22.79
CA VAL A 757 27.09 30.72 -22.71
C VAL A 757 27.51 30.91 -21.26
N LEU A 758 28.65 30.32 -20.90
CA LEU A 758 29.40 30.63 -19.68
C LEU A 758 30.71 31.32 -20.11
N PRO A 759 30.93 32.60 -19.73
CA PRO A 759 32.20 33.26 -19.99
C PRO A 759 33.38 32.47 -19.42
N GLU A 760 34.48 32.36 -20.17
CA GLU A 760 35.71 31.66 -19.76
C GLU A 760 35.51 30.18 -19.35
N LYS A 761 34.48 29.51 -19.90
CA LYS A 761 34.17 28.10 -19.61
C LYS A 761 35.40 27.18 -19.82
N PRO A 762 35.87 26.46 -18.78
CA PRO A 762 36.96 25.51 -18.94
C PRO A 762 36.60 24.34 -19.88
N PRO A 763 37.59 23.70 -20.53
CA PRO A 763 37.35 22.61 -21.49
C PRO A 763 36.77 21.35 -20.84
N ASN A 764 37.05 21.09 -19.56
CA ASN A 764 36.51 19.97 -18.80
C ASN A 764 35.07 20.21 -18.27
N VAL A 765 34.46 21.38 -18.53
CA VAL A 765 33.09 21.70 -18.11
C VAL A 765 32.10 21.56 -19.27
N LYS A 766 31.04 20.77 -19.04
CA LYS A 766 29.84 20.67 -19.90
C LYS A 766 28.64 21.28 -19.19
N LEU A 767 27.92 22.15 -19.90
CA LEU A 767 26.74 22.85 -19.39
C LEU A 767 25.46 22.06 -19.71
N LEU A 768 24.48 22.13 -18.80
CA LEU A 768 23.14 21.58 -18.98
C LEU A 768 22.11 22.58 -18.48
N LYS A 769 21.12 22.94 -19.29
CA LYS A 769 19.98 23.77 -18.82
C LYS A 769 19.13 23.03 -17.79
N TRP A 770 18.92 21.74 -18.03
CA TRP A 770 18.25 20.84 -17.11
C TRP A 770 18.94 19.47 -17.14
N ALA A 771 19.16 18.89 -15.97
CA ALA A 771 19.86 17.62 -15.82
C ALA A 771 18.90 16.52 -15.35
N PRO A 772 18.99 15.29 -15.89
CA PRO A 772 18.31 14.12 -15.33
C PRO A 772 19.01 13.69 -14.02
N GLN A 773 18.87 14.51 -12.97
CA GLN A 773 19.68 14.45 -11.75
C GLN A 773 19.68 13.05 -11.10
N ARG A 774 18.53 12.39 -11.00
CA ARG A 774 18.42 11.04 -10.40
C ARG A 774 19.28 10.02 -11.14
N ASP A 775 19.24 10.04 -12.47
CA ASP A 775 19.98 9.10 -13.32
C ASP A 775 21.49 9.41 -13.29
N LEU A 776 21.86 10.69 -13.21
CA LEU A 776 23.25 11.12 -13.01
C LEU A 776 23.80 10.66 -11.66
N LEU A 777 23.03 10.80 -10.58
CA LEU A 777 23.43 10.38 -9.24
C LEU A 777 23.61 8.86 -9.14
N ALA A 778 22.84 8.09 -9.90
CA ALA A 778 22.99 6.64 -9.99
C ALA A 778 24.20 6.18 -10.82
N HIS A 779 24.84 7.07 -11.58
CA HIS A 779 25.91 6.69 -12.51
C HIS A 779 27.24 6.37 -11.77
N PRO A 780 27.92 5.25 -12.07
CA PRO A 780 29.11 4.81 -11.33
C PRO A 780 30.33 5.75 -11.43
N ASN A 781 30.40 6.56 -12.48
CA ASN A 781 31.46 7.55 -12.69
C ASN A 781 31.23 8.87 -11.95
N LEU A 782 30.04 9.13 -11.40
CA LEU A 782 29.84 10.31 -10.57
C LEU A 782 30.54 10.12 -9.21
N LYS A 783 31.44 11.04 -8.85
CA LYS A 783 32.27 10.97 -7.63
C LYS A 783 31.84 11.94 -6.55
N LEU A 784 31.32 13.10 -6.95
CA LEU A 784 30.95 14.19 -6.05
C LEU A 784 29.76 14.96 -6.61
N PHE A 785 28.82 15.31 -5.74
CA PHE A 785 27.73 16.22 -6.05
C PHE A 785 27.91 17.54 -5.30
N ILE A 786 28.12 18.64 -6.02
CA ILE A 786 28.12 19.99 -5.49
C ILE A 786 26.70 20.53 -5.57
N THR A 787 26.13 20.92 -4.43
CA THR A 787 24.72 21.29 -4.33
C THR A 787 24.48 22.41 -3.33
N HIS A 788 23.36 23.10 -3.45
CA HIS A 788 22.90 24.06 -2.44
C HIS A 788 22.38 23.38 -1.15
N GLY A 789 22.14 22.06 -1.16
CA GLY A 789 21.72 21.31 0.02
C GLY A 789 20.22 21.22 0.25
N GLY A 790 19.39 21.45 -0.77
CA GLY A 790 17.95 21.22 -0.65
C GLY A 790 17.62 19.77 -0.25
N PHE A 791 16.53 19.58 0.49
CA PHE A 791 16.18 18.30 1.09
C PHE A 791 16.08 17.15 0.07
N THR A 792 15.34 17.33 -1.03
CA THR A 792 15.19 16.30 -2.08
C THR A 792 16.54 15.87 -2.66
N SER A 793 17.41 16.82 -2.98
CA SER A 793 18.77 16.52 -3.47
C SER A 793 19.60 15.74 -2.45
N SER A 794 19.44 16.05 -1.15
CA SER A 794 20.10 15.32 -0.06
C SER A 794 19.60 13.88 0.03
N VAL A 795 18.28 13.66 -0.12
CA VAL A 795 17.65 12.34 -0.17
C VAL A 795 18.16 11.53 -1.36
N GLU A 796 18.17 12.10 -2.57
CA GLU A 796 18.66 11.43 -3.78
C GLU A 796 20.16 11.07 -3.68
N SER A 797 20.97 11.92 -3.06
CA SER A 797 22.39 11.66 -2.88
C SER A 797 22.65 10.54 -1.88
N ALA A 798 21.94 10.53 -0.76
CA ALA A 798 22.04 9.43 0.21
C ALA A 798 21.54 8.12 -0.36
N TYR A 799 20.43 8.13 -1.10
CA TYR A 799 19.90 6.93 -1.79
C TYR A 799 20.95 6.31 -2.72
N ASN A 800 21.63 7.12 -3.53
CA ASN A 800 22.65 6.64 -4.49
C ASN A 800 24.05 6.48 -3.89
N GLY A 801 24.26 6.88 -2.64
CA GLY A 801 25.56 6.79 -1.97
C GLY A 801 26.63 7.71 -2.56
N VAL A 802 26.23 8.91 -2.97
CA VAL A 802 27.10 9.94 -3.54
C VAL A 802 27.47 10.97 -2.45
N PRO A 803 28.77 11.29 -2.27
CA PRO A 803 29.21 12.37 -1.39
C PRO A 803 28.74 13.75 -1.85
N VAL A 804 28.49 14.66 -0.90
CA VAL A 804 27.96 16.01 -1.20
C VAL A 804 28.85 17.14 -0.69
N LEU A 805 29.15 18.11 -1.55
CA LEU A 805 29.69 19.41 -1.16
C LEU A 805 28.56 20.43 -1.16
N VAL A 806 28.19 20.94 0.01
CA VAL A 806 26.99 21.76 0.18
C VAL A 806 27.33 23.25 0.26
N ILE A 807 26.57 24.08 -0.45
CA ILE A 807 26.69 25.55 -0.45
C ILE A 807 25.35 26.13 0.00
N PRO A 808 25.09 26.21 1.31
CA PRO A 808 23.79 26.62 1.82
C PRO A 808 23.57 28.12 1.63
N ILE A 809 22.35 28.50 1.21
CA ILE A 809 21.93 29.90 0.99
C ILE A 809 20.77 30.28 1.94
N PHE A 810 19.72 29.46 2.02
CA PHE A 810 18.52 29.77 2.80
C PHE A 810 17.74 28.52 3.24
N GLY A 811 16.75 28.69 4.11
CA GLY A 811 15.81 27.63 4.49
C GLY A 811 16.48 26.47 5.24
N ASP A 812 16.11 25.25 4.87
CA ASP A 812 16.59 23.98 5.45
C ASP A 812 18.02 23.59 5.03
N GLN A 813 18.57 24.27 4.03
CA GLN A 813 19.85 23.92 3.39
C GLN A 813 21.01 23.85 4.38
N GLY A 814 21.08 24.79 5.33
CA GLY A 814 22.13 24.82 6.34
C GLY A 814 22.08 23.60 7.28
N MET A 815 20.88 23.20 7.67
CA MET A 815 20.67 22.01 8.51
C MET A 815 21.04 20.73 7.75
N ASN A 816 20.63 20.59 6.49
CA ASN A 816 21.00 19.45 5.65
C ASN A 816 22.52 19.37 5.43
N ALA A 817 23.17 20.51 5.22
CA ALA A 817 24.62 20.62 5.11
C ALA A 817 25.33 20.12 6.38
N TYR A 818 24.81 20.52 7.55
CA TYR A 818 25.33 20.08 8.83
C TYR A 818 25.19 18.57 9.01
N PHE A 819 24.02 17.99 8.71
CA PHE A 819 23.84 16.55 8.84
C PHE A 819 24.71 15.74 7.88
N ALA A 820 24.94 16.24 6.65
CA ALA A 820 25.87 15.61 5.72
C ALA A 820 27.30 15.59 6.26
N TYR A 821 27.71 16.68 6.91
CA TYR A 821 29.00 16.82 7.59
C TYR A 821 29.11 15.90 8.81
N GLU A 822 28.12 15.92 9.72
CA GLU A 822 28.10 15.11 10.94
C GLU A 822 28.13 13.60 10.63
N ASN A 823 27.39 13.17 9.60
CA ASN A 823 27.39 11.78 9.14
C ASN A 823 28.61 11.43 8.27
N GLY A 824 29.54 12.37 8.05
CA GLY A 824 30.82 12.15 7.40
C GLY A 824 30.76 11.85 5.91
N PHE A 825 29.64 12.12 5.23
CA PHE A 825 29.48 11.92 3.78
C PHE A 825 29.50 13.22 2.97
N GLY A 826 29.56 14.37 3.64
CA GLY A 826 29.65 15.66 2.99
C GLY A 826 30.53 16.67 3.70
N ARG A 827 30.78 17.78 3.02
CA ARG A 827 31.34 19.02 3.58
C ARG A 827 30.47 20.19 3.14
N PHE A 828 30.65 21.36 3.74
CA PHE A 828 29.96 22.56 3.28
C PHE A 828 30.86 23.80 3.31
N ILE A 829 30.58 24.73 2.39
CA ILE A 829 31.24 26.03 2.29
C ILE A 829 30.15 27.09 2.35
N THR A 830 30.25 28.02 3.30
CA THR A 830 29.32 29.15 3.33
C THR A 830 29.53 30.04 2.12
N PHE A 831 28.45 30.58 1.55
CA PHE A 831 28.51 31.36 0.31
C PHE A 831 29.54 32.49 0.34
N ARG A 832 29.70 33.17 1.48
CA ARG A 832 30.71 34.23 1.69
C ARG A 832 32.14 33.74 1.56
N LYS A 833 32.41 32.52 2.02
CA LYS A 833 33.76 31.92 2.04
C LYS A 833 34.15 31.29 0.71
N LEU A 834 33.26 31.27 -0.29
CA LEU A 834 33.59 30.76 -1.62
C LEU A 834 34.76 31.55 -2.23
N SER A 835 35.85 30.83 -2.45
CA SER A 835 37.04 31.26 -3.16
C SER A 835 37.60 30.08 -3.95
N GLU A 836 38.46 30.34 -4.92
CA GLU A 836 39.12 29.26 -5.68
C GLU A 836 39.81 28.25 -4.75
N GLU A 837 40.54 28.74 -3.74
CA GLU A 837 41.27 27.94 -2.77
C GLU A 837 40.34 27.04 -1.94
N THR A 838 39.27 27.60 -1.36
CA THR A 838 38.34 26.84 -0.52
C THR A 838 37.56 25.81 -1.33
N ILE A 839 37.19 26.12 -2.58
CA ILE A 839 36.52 25.17 -3.48
C ILE A 839 37.46 24.01 -3.80
N LEU A 840 38.70 24.30 -4.22
CA LEU A 840 39.70 23.28 -4.54
C LEU A 840 40.05 22.40 -3.34
N GLU A 841 40.28 23.01 -2.17
CA GLU A 841 40.60 22.28 -0.94
C GLU A 841 39.51 21.26 -0.61
N ASN A 842 38.25 21.69 -0.59
CA ASN A 842 37.13 20.82 -0.24
C ASN A 842 36.90 19.73 -1.29
N ILE A 843 36.99 20.04 -2.58
CA ILE A 843 36.85 19.05 -3.64
C ILE A 843 37.98 18.01 -3.55
N ASN A 844 39.23 18.44 -3.43
CA ASN A 844 40.37 17.53 -3.36
C ASN A 844 40.34 16.65 -2.11
N GLU A 845 39.99 17.21 -0.94
CA GLU A 845 39.82 16.41 0.28
C GLU A 845 38.70 15.38 0.11
N MET A 846 37.57 15.74 -0.51
CA MET A 846 36.46 14.81 -0.70
C MET A 846 36.73 13.72 -1.74
N LEU A 847 37.51 14.02 -2.79
CA LEU A 847 37.88 13.04 -3.82
C LEU A 847 38.98 12.09 -3.35
N ASN A 848 39.95 12.57 -2.57
CA ASN A 848 41.10 11.78 -2.14
C ASN A 848 40.89 11.05 -0.81
N ASN A 849 39.96 11.50 0.04
CA ASN A 849 39.65 10.85 1.31
C ASN A 849 38.47 9.87 1.16
N VAL A 850 38.78 8.57 1.19
CA VAL A 850 37.80 7.49 0.98
C VAL A 850 36.63 7.51 1.97
N LYS A 851 36.80 8.11 3.16
CA LYS A 851 35.77 8.19 4.21
C LYS A 851 34.45 8.77 3.71
N TYR A 852 34.49 9.77 2.82
CA TYR A 852 33.28 10.43 2.33
C TYR A 852 32.45 9.49 1.47
N ARG A 853 33.13 8.74 0.58
CA ARG A 853 32.49 7.74 -0.29
C ARG A 853 31.98 6.55 0.49
N GLU A 854 32.74 6.06 1.46
CA GLU A 854 32.32 4.95 2.33
C GLU A 854 31.12 5.34 3.20
N ASN A 855 31.14 6.52 3.80
CA ASN A 855 30.02 7.02 4.59
C ASN A 855 28.78 7.27 3.73
N ALA A 856 28.94 7.81 2.51
CA ALA A 856 27.83 7.96 1.57
C ALA A 856 27.21 6.59 1.22
N LYS A 857 28.03 5.60 0.88
CA LYS A 857 27.56 4.21 0.64
C LYS A 857 26.93 3.59 1.89
N LYS A 858 27.44 3.88 3.09
CA LYS A 858 26.84 3.43 4.35
C LYS A 858 25.45 4.04 4.55
N ARG A 859 25.27 5.33 4.24
CA ARG A 859 23.94 5.97 4.26
C ARG A 859 22.99 5.32 3.26
N SER A 860 23.45 5.05 2.03
CA SER A 860 22.67 4.35 1.02
C SER A 860 22.23 2.96 1.51
N LYS A 861 23.13 2.15 2.06
CA LYS A 861 22.79 0.84 2.63
C LYS A 861 21.67 0.94 3.68
N ILE A 862 21.79 1.89 4.61
CA ILE A 862 20.76 2.11 5.65
C ILE A 862 19.45 2.62 5.02
N PHE A 863 19.52 3.44 3.97
CA PHE A 863 18.36 3.96 3.26
C PHE A 863 17.56 2.84 2.57
N HIS A 864 18.27 1.88 1.98
CA HIS A 864 17.67 0.73 1.28
C HIS A 864 17.25 -0.40 2.22
N ASP A 865 17.74 -0.44 3.45
CA ASP A 865 17.40 -1.44 4.47
C ASP A 865 16.04 -1.14 5.10
N ARG A 866 14.98 -1.48 4.37
CA ARG A 866 13.58 -1.23 4.74
C ARG A 866 12.72 -2.45 4.44
N HIS A 867 11.74 -2.71 5.32
CA HIS A 867 10.84 -3.85 5.17
C HIS A 867 9.86 -3.70 3.98
N VAL A 868 9.42 -2.47 3.70
CA VAL A 868 8.42 -2.15 2.67
C VAL A 868 8.92 -1.01 1.81
N ASN A 869 8.56 -1.02 0.52
CA ASN A 869 8.84 0.09 -0.38
C ASN A 869 8.14 1.38 0.13
N PRO A 870 8.80 2.55 0.10
CA PRO A 870 8.22 3.79 0.60
C PRO A 870 6.96 4.24 -0.16
N MET A 871 6.85 3.94 -1.46
CA MET A 871 5.64 4.24 -2.24
C MET A 871 4.46 3.35 -1.81
N ASP A 872 4.69 2.05 -1.62
CA ASP A 872 3.67 1.13 -1.09
C ASP A 872 3.18 1.56 0.30
N THR A 873 4.11 2.04 1.14
CA THR A 873 3.80 2.59 2.46
C THR A 873 2.89 3.81 2.35
N ALA A 874 3.22 4.76 1.47
CA ALA A 874 2.42 5.96 1.24
C ALA A 874 0.98 5.61 0.80
N VAL A 875 0.85 4.75 -0.21
CA VAL A 875 -0.46 4.31 -0.73
C VAL A 875 -1.27 3.60 0.35
N TYR A 876 -0.67 2.65 1.07
CA TYR A 876 -1.35 1.92 2.14
C TYR A 876 -1.99 2.87 3.16
N TRP A 877 -1.23 3.89 3.58
CA TRP A 877 -1.70 4.85 4.58
C TRP A 877 -2.76 5.80 4.02
N VAL A 878 -2.65 6.24 2.76
CA VAL A 878 -3.71 7.00 2.09
C VAL A 878 -5.01 6.19 2.10
N GLU A 879 -4.97 4.94 1.67
CA GLU A 879 -6.14 4.07 1.68
C GLU A 879 -6.63 3.75 3.09
N TYR A 880 -5.73 3.66 4.08
CA TYR A 880 -6.10 3.46 5.48
C TYR A 880 -6.94 4.63 6.00
N ILE A 881 -6.54 5.86 5.71
CA ILE A 881 -7.29 7.06 6.06
C ILE A 881 -8.67 7.08 5.39
N ILE A 882 -8.75 6.66 4.12
CA ILE A 882 -10.02 6.53 3.39
C ILE A 882 -10.92 5.48 4.07
N ARG A 883 -10.40 4.26 4.28
CA ARG A 883 -11.15 3.14 4.89
C ARG A 883 -11.70 3.48 6.28
N HIS A 884 -10.96 4.26 7.05
CA HIS A 884 -11.30 4.59 8.44
C HIS A 884 -11.80 6.04 8.62
N ARG A 885 -12.21 6.71 7.53
CA ARG A 885 -12.75 8.08 7.52
C ARG A 885 -11.97 9.03 8.44
N GLY A 886 -10.66 9.10 8.23
CA GLY A 886 -9.76 9.98 9.00
C GLY A 886 -9.00 9.30 10.15
N ALA A 887 -9.27 8.02 10.44
CA ALA A 887 -8.56 7.23 11.47
C ALA A 887 -8.41 7.95 12.83
N PRO A 888 -9.53 8.37 13.46
CA PRO A 888 -9.50 9.16 14.70
C PRO A 888 -8.76 8.47 15.86
N HIS A 889 -8.64 7.15 15.86
CA HIS A 889 -7.90 6.37 16.85
C HIS A 889 -6.38 6.55 16.81
N LEU A 890 -5.83 7.19 15.77
CA LEU A 890 -4.40 7.54 15.68
C LEU A 890 -4.10 8.95 16.25
N ARG A 891 -5.15 9.71 16.59
CA ARG A 891 -5.04 11.07 17.13
C ARG A 891 -4.55 11.02 18.57
N VAL A 892 -3.59 11.89 18.90
CA VAL A 892 -3.14 12.06 20.28
C VAL A 892 -4.06 13.00 21.06
N ALA A 893 -4.31 12.67 22.32
CA ALA A 893 -5.16 13.47 23.21
C ALA A 893 -4.64 14.91 23.44
N ALA A 894 -3.36 15.17 23.17
CA ALA A 894 -2.75 16.49 23.29
C ALA A 894 -3.46 17.57 22.44
N LEU A 895 -4.07 17.18 21.31
CA LEU A 895 -4.78 18.10 20.43
C LEU A 895 -6.11 18.60 21.01
N ASP A 896 -6.62 17.94 22.05
CA ASP A 896 -7.89 18.29 22.71
C ASP A 896 -7.66 19.05 24.03
N LEU A 897 -6.40 19.31 24.37
CA LEU A 897 -6.00 20.06 25.57
C LEU A 897 -5.79 21.54 25.24
N PRO A 898 -6.37 22.47 26.02
CA PRO A 898 -5.93 23.85 25.97
C PRO A 898 -4.47 23.94 26.44
N TRP A 899 -3.73 24.92 25.92
CA TRP A 899 -2.27 25.05 26.12
C TRP A 899 -1.83 24.93 27.59
N TYR A 900 -2.59 25.48 28.54
CA TYR A 900 -2.22 25.43 29.96
C TYR A 900 -2.29 24.02 30.55
N LYS A 901 -3.21 23.15 30.08
CA LYS A 901 -3.26 21.74 30.45
C LYS A 901 -2.17 20.92 29.78
N TYR A 902 -1.88 21.24 28.52
CA TYR A 902 -0.78 20.60 27.78
C TYR A 902 0.57 20.81 28.50
N TYR A 903 0.79 22.02 29.04
CA TYR A 903 1.98 22.35 29.84
C TYR A 903 1.83 22.06 31.35
N LEU A 904 0.76 21.38 31.77
CA LEU A 904 0.48 20.99 33.16
C LEU A 904 0.45 22.17 34.15
N LEU A 905 0.13 23.38 33.70
CA LEU A 905 0.06 24.57 34.55
C LEU A 905 -1.12 24.52 35.53
N ASP A 906 -2.09 23.64 35.29
CA ASP A 906 -3.26 23.38 36.14
C ASP A 906 -3.04 22.28 37.19
N VAL A 907 -1.96 21.48 37.08
CA VAL A 907 -1.63 20.36 37.99
C VAL A 907 -0.69 20.78 39.14
N ILE A 908 -0.11 21.97 39.06
CA ILE A 908 0.79 22.48 40.10
C ILE A 908 -0.06 22.93 41.31
N GLU A 909 -0.35 22.02 42.24
CA GLU A 909 -0.80 22.40 43.59
C GLU A 909 0.29 23.25 44.28
N SER A 910 -0.15 24.16 45.15
CA SER A 910 0.58 25.27 45.80
C SER A 910 2.04 24.99 46.23
N ALA A 911 2.98 25.08 45.29
CA ALA A 911 4.42 25.06 45.57
C ALA A 911 4.88 26.26 46.42
N ARG A 912 5.90 26.04 47.26
CA ARG A 912 6.71 27.08 47.90
C ARG A 912 7.77 27.56 46.92
N ILE A 913 7.57 28.73 46.34
CA ILE A 913 8.40 29.23 45.23
C ILE A 913 9.26 30.39 45.74
N LEU A 914 10.57 30.18 45.76
CA LEU A 914 11.55 31.25 45.99
C LEU A 914 11.97 31.85 44.65
N THR A 915 11.68 33.13 44.48
CA THR A 915 11.98 33.89 43.28
C THR A 915 13.09 34.89 43.59
N VAL A 916 14.27 34.76 42.97
CA VAL A 916 15.43 35.62 43.25
C VAL A 916 15.75 36.49 42.04
N PHE A 917 15.56 37.80 42.18
CA PHE A 917 15.88 38.81 41.17
C PHE A 917 16.99 39.73 41.68
N ALA A 918 18.23 39.34 41.39
CA ALA A 918 19.43 40.05 41.85
C ALA A 918 19.75 41.33 41.05
N LEU A 919 19.10 41.55 39.90
CA LEU A 919 19.38 42.68 39.01
C LEU A 919 18.47 43.87 39.36
N PRO A 920 19.02 45.06 39.74
CA PRO A 920 18.23 46.19 40.24
C PRO A 920 17.56 47.00 39.11
N GLY A 921 16.93 46.34 38.13
CA GLY A 921 16.25 46.99 37.00
C GLY A 921 14.73 46.91 37.11
N ARG A 922 14.03 48.06 37.07
CA ARG A 922 12.56 48.10 37.25
C ARG A 922 11.78 47.32 36.18
N SER A 923 12.28 47.30 34.94
CA SER A 923 11.68 46.52 33.84
C SER A 923 11.76 45.01 34.06
N HIS A 924 12.87 44.52 34.61
CA HIS A 924 13.06 43.11 34.92
C HIS A 924 12.31 42.72 36.20
N TYR A 925 12.25 43.64 37.16
CA TYR A 925 11.42 43.49 38.36
C TYR A 925 9.94 43.36 38.01
N ILE A 926 9.38 44.19 37.13
CA ILE A 926 7.95 44.12 36.74
C ILE A 926 7.61 42.76 36.11
N LEU A 927 8.50 42.24 35.27
CA LEU A 927 8.33 40.94 34.62
C LEU A 927 8.38 39.79 35.65
N GLY A 928 9.33 39.87 36.58
CA GLY A 928 9.44 38.94 37.71
C GLY A 928 8.29 39.01 38.70
N SER A 929 7.83 40.22 39.04
CA SER A 929 6.79 40.47 40.03
C SER A 929 5.41 40.14 39.48
N SER A 930 5.16 40.35 38.19
CA SER A 930 3.92 39.91 37.54
C SER A 930 3.80 38.39 37.51
N LEU A 931 4.90 37.68 37.23
CA LEU A 931 4.93 36.22 37.32
C LEU A 931 4.74 35.76 38.78
N ALA A 932 5.49 36.32 39.73
CA ALA A 932 5.42 35.97 41.14
C ALA A 932 4.01 36.25 41.73
N ARG A 933 3.37 37.34 41.33
CA ARG A 933 1.99 37.69 41.72
C ARG A 933 0.96 36.76 41.12
N ALA A 934 1.06 36.46 39.82
CA ALA A 934 0.15 35.50 39.18
C ALA A 934 0.25 34.11 39.82
N LEU A 935 1.45 33.69 40.21
CA LEU A 935 1.68 32.45 40.96
C LEU A 935 1.02 32.52 42.36
N ALA A 936 1.21 33.60 43.10
CA ALA A 936 0.57 33.77 44.40
C ALA A 936 -0.97 33.79 44.30
N GLU A 937 -1.55 34.53 43.33
CA GLU A 937 -3.01 34.59 43.11
C GLU A 937 -3.65 33.25 42.75
N LYS A 938 -2.84 32.29 42.27
CA LYS A 938 -3.24 30.92 41.99
C LYS A 938 -3.05 29.97 43.19
N GLY A 939 -2.63 30.50 44.34
CA GLY A 939 -2.55 29.78 45.61
C GLY A 939 -1.15 29.31 46.01
N HIS A 940 -0.10 29.63 45.26
CA HIS A 940 1.29 29.30 45.61
C HIS A 940 1.82 30.16 46.78
N ASP A 941 2.78 29.62 47.55
CA ASP A 941 3.48 30.32 48.64
C ASP A 941 4.78 30.92 48.09
N VAL A 942 4.75 32.20 47.73
CA VAL A 942 5.81 32.86 46.95
C VAL A 942 6.65 33.78 47.83
N THR A 943 7.97 33.56 47.84
CA THR A 943 8.94 34.50 48.43
C THR A 943 9.76 35.15 47.33
N MET A 944 9.76 36.48 47.24
CA MET A 944 10.50 37.25 46.24
C MET A 944 11.68 37.98 46.88
N ILE A 945 12.90 37.72 46.41
CA ILE A 945 14.10 38.50 46.77
C ILE A 945 14.37 39.49 45.65
N SER A 946 14.28 40.81 45.92
CA SER A 946 14.53 41.82 44.89
C SER A 946 14.90 43.18 45.49
N ALA A 947 15.38 44.12 44.66
CA ALA A 947 15.66 45.50 45.07
C ALA A 947 14.39 46.39 45.22
N PHE A 948 13.23 45.90 44.79
CA PHE A 948 11.95 46.60 44.84
C PHE A 948 10.89 45.79 45.62
N SER A 949 9.89 46.47 46.18
CA SER A 949 8.75 45.82 46.86
C SER A 949 7.51 45.77 45.97
N GLU A 950 6.68 44.74 46.16
CA GLU A 950 5.42 44.60 45.44
C GLU A 950 4.39 45.55 46.03
N LYS A 951 3.96 46.53 45.23
CA LYS A 951 3.02 47.58 45.67
C LYS A 951 1.57 47.14 45.56
N ILE A 952 1.30 46.08 44.80
CA ILE A 952 -0.04 45.53 44.61
C ILE A 952 -0.01 44.08 45.10
N PRO A 953 -0.33 43.84 46.39
CA PRO A 953 -0.31 42.49 46.93
C PRO A 953 -1.34 41.60 46.21
N PRO A 954 -1.01 40.33 45.92
CA PRO A 954 -1.90 39.39 45.24
C PRO A 954 -3.19 39.20 46.04
N LYS A 955 -4.34 39.15 45.33
CA LYS A 955 -5.67 39.12 45.97
C LYS A 955 -5.96 37.82 46.75
N ASN A 956 -5.30 36.72 46.38
CA ASN A 956 -5.37 35.40 47.01
C ASN A 956 -3.94 34.83 47.14
N GLY A 957 -3.67 33.96 48.13
CA GLY A 957 -2.39 33.27 48.32
C GLY A 957 -1.37 33.94 49.26
N THR A 958 -0.22 33.29 49.48
CA THR A 958 0.86 33.78 50.37
C THR A 958 2.00 34.40 49.54
N TYR A 959 2.33 35.66 49.79
CA TYR A 959 3.38 36.41 49.09
C TYR A 959 4.26 37.18 50.07
N ARG A 960 5.58 36.99 50.00
CA ARG A 960 6.56 37.59 50.91
C ARG A 960 7.70 38.24 50.12
N ASP A 961 7.96 39.54 50.35
CA ASP A 961 9.15 40.20 49.82
C ASP A 961 10.33 40.12 50.82
N ILE A 962 11.53 39.91 50.27
CA ILE A 962 12.83 40.12 50.92
C ILE A 962 13.54 41.19 50.10
N ILE A 963 13.53 42.42 50.61
CA ILE A 963 14.08 43.57 49.91
C ILE A 963 15.60 43.62 50.14
N ILE A 964 16.37 43.62 49.05
CA ILE A 964 17.81 43.87 49.09
C ILE A 964 18.01 45.38 49.32
N THR A 965 18.16 45.80 50.57
CA THR A 965 18.42 47.19 50.94
C THR A 965 19.87 47.58 50.60
N GLY A 966 20.05 48.71 49.91
CA GLY A 966 21.35 49.24 49.46
C GLY A 966 21.67 49.07 47.97
N ALA A 967 20.76 48.51 47.16
CA ALA A 967 21.02 48.26 45.73
C ALA A 967 20.54 49.36 44.76
N LEU A 968 19.82 50.39 45.23
CA LEU A 968 19.31 51.48 44.39
C LEU A 968 19.23 52.79 45.17
N ASP A 969 20.10 53.74 44.82
CA ASP A 969 19.84 55.15 45.05
C ASP A 969 18.75 55.61 44.06
N GLU A 970 17.68 56.21 44.55
CA GLU A 970 16.66 56.86 43.72
C GLU A 970 17.30 58.02 42.93
N ILE A 971 17.55 57.83 41.63
CA ILE A 971 17.87 58.96 40.76
C ILE A 971 16.53 59.63 40.37
N GLN A 972 16.10 60.60 41.18
CA GLN A 972 15.10 61.57 40.73
C GLN A 972 15.77 62.51 39.71
N ALA A 973 15.15 62.71 38.54
CA ALA A 973 15.62 63.72 37.60
C ALA A 973 15.61 65.10 38.27
N HIS A 974 16.77 65.75 38.34
CA HIS A 974 16.91 67.05 39.01
C HIS A 974 15.97 68.09 38.35
N PRO A 975 15.25 68.94 39.10
CA PRO A 975 14.28 69.92 38.56
C PRO A 975 14.86 70.96 37.58
N ASN A 976 16.19 70.94 37.40
CA ASN A 976 16.92 71.83 36.52
C ASN A 976 17.34 71.19 35.20
N LEU A 977 17.02 69.91 34.95
CA LEU A 977 17.32 69.26 33.68
C LEU A 977 16.54 69.95 32.54
N LYS A 978 17.23 70.46 31.52
CA LYS A 978 16.63 71.24 30.41
C LYS A 978 16.63 70.52 29.07
N LEU A 979 17.47 69.51 28.90
CA LEU A 979 17.63 68.70 27.69
C LEU A 979 18.18 67.33 28.09
N PHE A 980 17.72 66.27 27.43
CA PHE A 980 18.29 64.93 27.57
C PHE A 980 18.82 64.41 26.23
N ILE A 981 20.09 64.03 26.18
CA ILE A 981 20.73 63.51 24.97
C ILE A 981 20.81 61.99 25.12
N THR A 982 20.19 61.25 24.20
CA THR A 982 20.05 59.79 24.32
C THR A 982 20.12 59.11 22.96
N HIS A 983 20.49 57.83 22.97
CA HIS A 983 20.30 56.95 21.81
C HIS A 983 18.82 56.67 21.50
N CYS A 984 17.89 57.22 22.31
CA CYS A 984 16.45 57.19 22.09
C CYS A 984 15.81 55.80 22.24
N GLY A 985 16.34 54.98 23.16
CA GLY A 985 15.68 53.74 23.57
C GLY A 985 14.35 54.01 24.29
N LEU A 986 13.36 53.12 24.11
CA LEU A 986 11.97 53.34 24.53
C LEU A 986 11.83 53.83 25.98
N SER A 987 12.46 53.15 26.94
CA SER A 987 12.38 53.53 28.36
C SER A 987 12.93 54.94 28.65
N SER A 988 14.08 55.28 28.06
CA SER A 988 14.72 56.58 28.25
C SER A 988 13.90 57.72 27.63
N THR A 989 13.23 57.43 26.50
CA THR A 989 12.33 58.36 25.84
C THR A 989 11.05 58.57 26.65
N THR A 990 10.44 57.49 27.16
CA THR A 990 9.25 57.56 28.01
C THR A 990 9.51 58.33 29.30
N GLU A 991 10.62 58.08 29.99
CA GLU A 991 10.98 58.75 31.23
C GLU A 991 11.22 60.25 31.03
N THR A 992 11.86 60.63 29.93
CA THR A 992 12.11 62.03 29.62
C THR A 992 10.82 62.79 29.29
N ILE A 993 9.89 62.15 28.56
CA ILE A 993 8.56 62.70 28.29
C ILE A 993 7.75 62.82 29.57
N TYR A 994 7.79 61.82 30.45
CA TYR A 994 7.13 61.87 31.75
C TYR A 994 7.55 63.12 32.54
N HIS A 995 8.85 63.45 32.54
CA HIS A 995 9.35 64.66 33.20
C HIS A 995 9.24 65.97 32.37
N GLY A 996 8.67 65.91 31.17
CA GLY A 996 8.46 67.08 30.32
C GLY A 996 9.76 67.72 29.82
N VAL A 997 10.81 66.91 29.65
CA VAL A 997 12.13 67.34 29.18
C VAL A 997 12.24 67.03 27.67
N PRO A 998 12.75 67.95 26.85
CA PRO A 998 12.97 67.68 25.42
C PRO A 998 14.20 66.80 25.18
N ILE A 999 14.26 66.14 24.01
CA ILE A 999 15.29 65.15 23.69
C ILE A 999 16.15 65.56 22.48
N LEU A 1000 17.45 65.31 22.56
CA LEU A 1000 18.31 65.17 21.38
C LEU A 1000 18.63 63.68 21.15
N ALA A 1001 18.03 63.11 20.11
CA ALA A 1001 18.11 61.70 19.79
C ALA A 1001 19.32 61.39 18.89
N ILE A 1002 20.04 60.32 19.20
CA ILE A 1002 21.17 59.82 18.41
C ILE A 1002 20.95 58.32 18.15
N PRO A 1003 19.98 57.95 17.28
CA PRO A 1003 19.58 56.57 17.12
C PRO A 1003 20.66 55.74 16.44
N ILE A 1004 21.03 54.61 17.06
CA ILE A 1004 22.10 53.73 16.58
C ILE A 1004 21.50 52.54 15.81
N PHE A 1005 20.45 51.90 16.32
CA PHE A 1005 19.78 50.78 15.66
C PHE A 1005 18.34 50.54 16.17
N GLY A 1006 17.55 49.77 15.41
CA GLY A 1006 16.26 49.24 15.88
C GLY A 1006 15.16 50.29 16.12
N ASP A 1007 14.40 50.08 17.19
CA ASP A 1007 13.27 50.90 17.65
C ASP A 1007 13.67 52.35 17.94
N GLN A 1008 14.94 52.61 18.21
CA GLN A 1008 15.50 53.94 18.45
C GLN A 1008 15.22 54.91 17.30
N LYS A 1009 15.25 54.44 16.05
CA LYS A 1009 14.95 55.28 14.87
C LYS A 1009 13.48 55.71 14.83
N LEU A 1010 12.58 54.82 15.26
CA LEU A 1010 11.15 55.10 15.36
C LEU A 1010 10.87 56.08 16.50
N ASN A 1011 11.46 55.86 17.67
CA ASN A 1011 11.31 56.74 18.83
C ASN A 1011 11.86 58.15 18.55
N ALA A 1012 13.00 58.24 17.86
CA ALA A 1012 13.58 59.50 17.41
C ALA A 1012 12.65 60.23 16.43
N LYS A 1013 12.07 59.49 15.47
CA LYS A 1013 11.07 60.02 14.55
C LYS A 1013 9.84 60.56 15.28
N ILE A 1014 9.36 59.86 16.30
CA ILE A 1014 8.22 60.29 17.12
C ILE A 1014 8.55 61.59 17.88
N ALA A 1015 9.75 61.71 18.45
CA ALA A 1015 10.20 62.95 19.10
C ALA A 1015 10.25 64.15 18.15
N ILE A 1016 10.67 63.91 16.90
CA ILE A 1016 10.72 64.92 15.84
C ILE A 1016 9.31 65.29 15.36
N ASP A 1017 8.50 64.31 15.00
CA ASP A 1017 7.15 64.50 14.45
C ASP A 1017 6.23 65.21 15.46
N ASN A 1018 6.43 64.94 16.75
CA ASN A 1018 5.70 65.60 17.85
C ASN A 1018 6.40 66.86 18.37
N GLY A 1019 7.52 67.24 17.77
CA GLY A 1019 8.22 68.49 18.03
C GLY A 1019 8.71 68.66 19.47
N PHE A 1020 9.05 67.58 20.17
CA PHE A 1020 9.68 67.63 21.51
C PHE A 1020 11.15 67.18 21.50
N GLY A 1021 11.71 66.91 20.31
CA GLY A 1021 13.15 66.67 20.16
C GLY A 1021 13.66 66.82 18.72
N LEU A 1022 14.98 66.71 18.57
CA LEU A 1022 15.67 66.61 17.28
C LEU A 1022 16.47 65.32 17.23
N SER A 1023 16.87 64.88 16.03
CA SER A 1023 17.73 63.71 15.86
C SER A 1023 18.99 64.04 15.06
N ILE A 1024 20.12 63.49 15.47
CA ILE A 1024 21.39 63.50 14.72
C ILE A 1024 21.68 62.05 14.31
N PRO A 1025 21.84 61.73 13.01
CA PRO A 1025 22.32 60.42 12.60
C PRO A 1025 23.67 60.12 13.24
N TYR A 1026 23.89 58.90 13.74
CA TYR A 1026 25.13 58.55 14.45
C TYR A 1026 26.41 58.84 13.63
N SER A 1027 26.34 58.70 12.30
CA SER A 1027 27.43 59.01 11.36
C SER A 1027 27.73 60.51 11.18
N GLU A 1028 26.87 61.41 11.65
CA GLU A 1028 26.94 62.86 11.45
C GLU A 1028 27.26 63.64 12.74
N ILE A 1029 27.64 62.93 13.81
CA ILE A 1029 28.01 63.56 15.08
C ILE A 1029 29.35 64.29 14.93
N SER A 1030 29.31 65.61 15.13
CA SER A 1030 30.48 66.48 15.24
C SER A 1030 30.21 67.54 16.33
N GLU A 1031 31.24 68.26 16.75
CA GLU A 1031 31.10 69.37 17.71
C GLU A 1031 30.10 70.42 17.21
N GLU A 1032 30.15 70.73 15.91
CA GLU A 1032 29.27 71.70 15.27
C GLU A 1032 27.81 71.21 15.22
N THR A 1033 27.58 69.95 14.86
CA THR A 1033 26.21 69.39 14.79
C THR A 1033 25.60 69.22 16.18
N LEU A 1034 26.37 68.80 17.19
CA LEU A 1034 25.90 68.74 18.57
C LEU A 1034 25.56 70.12 19.12
N THR A 1035 26.48 71.09 19.02
CA THR A 1035 26.29 72.45 19.54
C THR A 1035 25.08 73.13 18.92
N ARG A 1036 24.92 73.04 17.59
CA ARG A 1036 23.78 73.62 16.88
C ARG A 1036 22.44 73.05 17.36
N ASN A 1037 22.32 71.72 17.45
CA ASN A 1037 21.05 71.08 17.83
C ASN A 1037 20.73 71.24 19.32
N ILE A 1038 21.74 71.24 20.19
CA ILE A 1038 21.56 71.54 21.63
C ILE A 1038 21.03 72.96 21.80
N ASN A 1039 21.65 73.94 21.14
CA ASN A 1039 21.22 75.34 21.21
C ASN A 1039 19.83 75.55 20.62
N GLU A 1040 19.50 74.87 19.52
CA GLU A 1040 18.16 74.90 18.93
C GLU A 1040 17.11 74.39 19.91
N ILE A 1041 17.33 73.25 20.56
CA ILE A 1041 16.35 72.71 21.52
C ILE A 1041 16.22 73.59 22.77
N LEU A 1042 17.33 74.13 23.29
CA LEU A 1042 17.31 74.93 24.52
C LEU A 1042 16.74 76.34 24.33
N ASN A 1043 16.97 76.96 23.16
CA ASN A 1043 16.54 78.33 22.88
C ASN A 1043 15.17 78.41 22.20
N ASN A 1044 14.69 77.33 21.59
CA ASN A 1044 13.38 77.28 20.96
C ASN A 1044 12.32 76.74 21.95
N PRO A 1045 11.42 77.58 22.49
CA PRO A 1045 10.47 77.18 23.53
C PRO A 1045 9.47 76.11 23.06
N LYS A 1046 9.34 75.89 21.75
CA LYS A 1046 8.50 74.84 21.15
C LYS A 1046 8.79 73.47 21.76
N TYR A 1047 10.06 73.06 21.82
CA TYR A 1047 10.41 71.71 22.25
C TYR A 1047 10.05 71.44 23.71
N LYS A 1048 10.32 72.42 24.58
CA LYS A 1048 9.98 72.32 26.01
C LYS A 1048 8.47 72.38 26.25
N SER A 1049 7.74 73.23 25.54
CA SER A 1049 6.27 73.30 25.64
C SER A 1049 5.61 72.01 25.15
N ASN A 1050 6.09 71.43 24.05
CA ASN A 1050 5.57 70.17 23.53
C ASN A 1050 5.93 68.98 24.43
N ALA A 1051 7.15 68.93 24.97
CA ALA A 1051 7.54 67.93 25.96
C ALA A 1051 6.64 68.01 27.21
N LYS A 1052 6.36 69.22 27.71
CA LYS A 1052 5.49 69.44 28.87
C LYS A 1052 4.01 69.15 28.58
N ALA A 1053 3.51 69.45 27.39
CA ALA A 1053 2.16 69.07 26.98
C ALA A 1053 1.98 67.55 26.94
N ARG A 1054 3.01 66.82 26.47
CA ARG A 1054 3.01 65.35 26.48
C ARG A 1054 3.16 64.79 27.90
N SER A 1055 3.97 65.40 28.76
CA SER A 1055 4.06 65.08 30.19
C SER A 1055 2.70 65.20 30.89
N ASN A 1056 1.96 66.29 30.65
CA ASN A 1056 0.62 66.48 31.23
C ASN A 1056 -0.37 65.40 30.77
N ILE A 1057 -0.37 65.04 29.48
CA ILE A 1057 -1.19 63.91 28.97
C ILE A 1057 -0.82 62.60 29.69
N PHE A 1058 0.47 62.39 29.97
CA PHE A 1058 0.97 61.26 30.73
C PHE A 1058 0.53 61.26 32.20
N HIS A 1059 0.33 62.42 32.81
CA HIS A 1059 -0.05 62.56 34.23
C HIS A 1059 -1.58 62.55 34.44
N ASP A 1060 -2.36 63.01 33.46
CA ASP A 1060 -3.82 63.15 33.56
C ASP A 1060 -4.60 61.83 33.35
N ARG A 1061 -3.93 60.73 32.93
CA ARG A 1061 -4.58 59.44 32.64
C ARG A 1061 -4.00 58.32 33.51
N LEU A 1062 -4.77 57.83 34.48
CA LEU A 1062 -4.47 56.64 35.28
C LEU A 1062 -4.59 55.37 34.41
N VAL A 1063 -3.59 55.09 33.58
CA VAL A 1063 -3.54 53.87 32.73
C VAL A 1063 -2.16 53.22 32.82
N SER A 1064 -2.11 51.89 32.68
CA SER A 1064 -0.88 51.10 32.83
C SER A 1064 0.16 51.44 31.74
N PRO A 1065 1.47 51.23 31.99
CA PRO A 1065 2.52 51.48 31.00
C PRO A 1065 2.38 50.69 29.69
N MET A 1066 1.66 49.56 29.70
CA MET A 1066 1.51 48.69 28.53
C MET A 1066 0.44 49.19 27.56
N ASP A 1067 -0.61 49.84 28.08
CA ASP A 1067 -1.63 50.53 27.28
C ASP A 1067 -1.09 51.81 26.63
N THR A 1068 0.06 52.30 27.11
CA THR A 1068 0.69 53.50 26.56
C THR A 1068 1.36 53.21 25.22
N ALA A 1069 1.86 51.98 24.96
CA ALA A 1069 2.47 51.63 23.68
C ALA A 1069 1.47 51.59 22.50
N ILE A 1070 0.19 51.33 22.79
CA ILE A 1070 -0.88 51.30 21.78
C ILE A 1070 -1.22 52.71 21.29
N TYR A 1071 -1.08 53.73 22.13
CA TYR A 1071 -1.28 55.14 21.77
C TYR A 1071 -0.06 55.82 21.12
N TRP A 1072 1.05 55.11 20.89
CA TRP A 1072 2.21 55.66 20.18
C TRP A 1072 2.01 55.72 18.65
N VAL A 1073 0.94 55.14 18.12
CA VAL A 1073 0.69 54.99 16.67
C VAL A 1073 -0.59 55.71 16.18
N GLU A 1074 -1.44 56.20 17.08
CA GLU A 1074 -2.49 57.20 16.76
C GLU A 1074 -1.99 58.61 17.08
#